data_AF-A0A2S9SQ09-F1
#
_entry.id   AF-A0A2S9SQ09-F1
#
_cell.length_a   1.000
_cell.length_b   1.000
_cell.length_c   1.000
_cell.angle_alpha   90.00
_cell.angle_beta   90.00
_cell.angle_gamma   90.00
#
_symmetry.space_group_name_H-M   'P 1'
#
loop_
_entity.id
_entity.type
_entity.pdbx_description
1 polymer ?
#
loop_
_entity_poly.entity_id
_entity_poly.type
_entity_poly.pdbx_seq_one_letter_code
_entity_poly.pdbx_strand_id
1 'polypeptide(L)'
;MALTQEQVSQLYVALFGRASEGAGNKGWIDKGLNQVETANEMIASDAAKDYFGGELTNLDFVTFIYANTLGFTHDEEGIANWTAKLDAGISRGELVVDMITAALSPEFEGSAPQNQLLNRIEVSNYMATNVENVAPENVASTQFVSERYPDAGLDVTDSASTLTAAEKIIDEMKDAPVPVPGEEYSLEVTQDKITGTAKDDLFIADVVQNQNGAQVNTLGSGDIINGGAGNDTLDATLIAAYNVAGKAMDITPTTKSVENIIINAQISDNNPEAAAAYVVANANLAAANANLTAAKAAGTPDAATIAAAQSAVDVAQAQVDALAGAAGDLVVLNARKMNGVEKISSKESDADLLVKNMTTNGVTGGTAAQTVEFAYSGNRDSKWSEADMTVFYDQDYLTRSSQEINALDLTLVNAINNAEGENPVEGFKAINFKVGNVDVSVDVSDIAEKTTGISSIYQDVANKINAKLDELGLDTVKATVLPETEVFFSINIPPFSAGSSAGFYNPIRITNLGEEALVGETIETSKLDYKTELNGVFNEVDTENNDTPVSINVDLEKVGLAGNGGALVIGSMNKSSDNKFDAKESTTDTVAGFDEFNVTVKGDKSKNSSLSALESTNNTLRKVTIDSKAGSTANLTIGNVNTNTAFGAAETLITDSASAANAFKDVQVMDASAFKGDLTLNAGITDEIIAKYLNNDDVTLYGLNDARTEVALFDYKGGSGNDELNIFIDEAALAKAFADTTDTDANTFKMNINGGAGNDEITVTFDDASALVTSIITNISINGGAGNDIIDISDALGAGAGDGTDATFVVEFNGNFGHDEIIGFNVGAVAVTNEVQSLDLTDLLAHAGETINVSVGDKAYSYTIASTSTTAQADALGFIEDILKGEGTTTATNDKDVYFGGAAAITAGVNALTTAAAPAGKNDYVGENIGTVKVEVLPAGHTAGSYDATSPIHSFVSTTTAQGGLFNGTGGTDVLDFSAYNVKGGVIVGATDATTGVVTASGTAVNVDVTELAKLGTAFIYLEQSVHDTDIYNAYLSQTTAAGTTTANLDFISGNASKGQLLGSINLQDETGLDIDVGTLVTTQLVF
;
A
#
# COMPACT_ATOMS: atom_id res chain seq x y z
N MET A 1 10.45 10.03 -49.87
CA MET A 1 9.45 8.95 -50.06
C MET A 1 8.44 9.10 -48.94
N ALA A 2 7.22 8.58 -49.09
CA ALA A 2 6.33 8.46 -47.93
C ALA A 2 7.00 7.57 -46.87
N LEU A 3 6.71 7.83 -45.60
CA LEU A 3 7.25 7.07 -44.47
C LEU A 3 6.65 5.68 -44.39
N THR A 4 7.39 4.75 -43.79
CA THR A 4 6.83 3.49 -43.28
C THR A 4 6.18 3.71 -41.91
N GLN A 5 5.32 2.77 -41.50
CA GLN A 5 4.77 2.69 -40.14
C GLN A 5 5.88 2.81 -39.09
N GLU A 6 6.93 2.00 -39.22
CA GLU A 6 8.10 2.00 -38.34
C GLU A 6 8.82 3.35 -38.26
N GLN A 7 8.96 4.08 -39.37
CA GLN A 7 9.57 5.42 -39.35
C GLN A 7 8.71 6.47 -38.62
N VAL A 8 7.39 6.27 -38.57
CA VAL A 8 6.49 7.10 -37.74
C VAL A 8 6.53 6.65 -36.29
N SER A 9 6.55 5.35 -36.02
CA SER A 9 6.74 4.77 -34.68
C SER A 9 8.02 5.27 -34.01
N GLN A 10 9.14 5.29 -34.76
CA GLN A 10 10.42 5.88 -34.34
C GLN A 10 10.30 7.35 -33.91
N LEU A 11 9.50 8.16 -34.63
CA LEU A 11 9.28 9.56 -34.28
C LEU A 11 8.39 9.70 -33.04
N TYR A 12 7.37 8.86 -32.86
CA TYR A 12 6.55 8.85 -31.64
C TYR A 12 7.37 8.47 -30.41
N VAL A 13 8.21 7.43 -30.49
CA VAL A 13 9.12 7.02 -29.41
C VAL A 13 10.06 8.16 -29.05
N ALA A 14 10.79 8.73 -30.02
CA ALA A 14 11.81 9.74 -29.74
C ALA A 14 11.25 11.11 -29.34
N LEU A 15 10.19 11.60 -29.98
CA LEU A 15 9.62 12.92 -29.70
C LEU A 15 8.73 12.95 -28.46
N PHE A 16 7.94 11.88 -28.24
CA PHE A 16 6.84 11.88 -27.27
C PHE A 16 6.94 10.78 -26.22
N GLY A 17 7.98 9.92 -26.28
CA GLY A 17 8.19 8.86 -25.30
C GLY A 17 7.02 7.87 -25.22
N ARG A 18 6.24 7.69 -26.30
CA ARG A 18 5.03 6.85 -26.32
C ARG A 18 4.92 6.00 -27.59
N ALA A 19 4.09 4.97 -27.51
CA ALA A 19 3.68 4.18 -28.66
C ALA A 19 2.71 4.98 -29.56
N SER A 20 2.68 4.64 -30.86
CA SER A 20 1.77 5.26 -31.83
C SER A 20 0.54 4.38 -32.07
N GLU A 21 -0.65 4.94 -31.84
CA GLU A 21 -1.93 4.34 -32.22
C GLU A 21 -2.13 4.33 -33.74
N GLY A 22 -2.96 3.40 -34.22
CA GLY A 22 -3.13 3.11 -35.64
C GLY A 22 -3.61 4.31 -36.47
N ALA A 23 -4.56 5.11 -35.98
CA ALA A 23 -5.07 6.28 -36.69
C ALA A 23 -4.03 7.41 -36.74
N GLY A 24 -3.33 7.68 -35.63
CA GLY A 24 -2.25 8.65 -35.56
C GLY A 24 -1.10 8.29 -36.50
N ASN A 25 -0.63 7.05 -36.44
CA ASN A 25 0.46 6.56 -37.31
C ASN A 25 0.11 6.73 -38.80
N LYS A 26 -1.07 6.25 -39.24
CA LYS A 26 -1.57 6.43 -40.62
C LYS A 26 -1.70 7.90 -41.00
N GLY A 27 -2.22 8.75 -40.10
CA GLY A 27 -2.39 10.18 -40.33
C GLY A 27 -1.09 10.93 -40.68
N TRP A 28 0.05 10.51 -40.13
CA TRP A 28 1.36 11.06 -40.50
C TRP A 28 1.93 10.47 -41.79
N ILE A 29 1.70 9.18 -42.08
CA ILE A 29 2.07 8.56 -43.37
C ILE A 29 1.34 9.27 -44.53
N ASP A 30 0.04 9.52 -44.39
CA ASP A 30 -0.83 10.08 -45.43
C ASP A 30 -0.48 11.53 -45.81
N LYS A 31 0.29 12.26 -44.98
CA LYS A 31 0.86 13.56 -45.35
C LYS A 31 1.90 13.46 -46.47
N GLY A 32 2.52 12.30 -46.68
CA GLY A 32 3.50 12.06 -47.75
C GLY A 32 4.83 12.81 -47.61
N LEU A 33 5.12 13.36 -46.42
CA LEU A 33 6.36 14.06 -46.07
C LEU A 33 7.53 13.09 -45.85
N ASN A 34 8.77 13.61 -45.82
CA ASN A 34 9.93 12.83 -45.37
C ASN A 34 10.13 12.91 -43.85
N GLN A 35 11.03 12.10 -43.28
CA GLN A 35 11.12 11.91 -41.81
C GLN A 35 11.50 13.20 -41.06
N VAL A 36 12.37 14.03 -41.64
CA VAL A 36 12.77 15.34 -41.07
C VAL A 36 11.64 16.37 -41.20
N GLU A 37 10.91 16.36 -42.32
CA GLU A 37 9.73 17.22 -42.51
C GLU A 37 8.61 16.85 -41.53
N THR A 38 8.31 15.55 -41.38
CA THR A 38 7.33 15.03 -40.44
C THR A 38 7.71 15.35 -38.99
N ALA A 39 8.96 15.12 -38.58
CA ALA A 39 9.42 15.46 -37.24
C ALA A 39 9.26 16.96 -36.93
N ASN A 40 9.59 17.84 -37.87
CA ASN A 40 9.40 19.28 -37.71
C ASN A 40 7.90 19.67 -37.64
N GLU A 41 7.00 19.02 -38.38
CA GLU A 41 5.55 19.24 -38.23
C GLU A 41 4.98 18.68 -36.92
N MET A 42 5.46 17.52 -36.44
CA MET A 42 5.07 16.95 -35.15
C MET A 42 5.43 17.91 -34.01
N ILE A 43 6.68 18.41 -33.99
CA ILE A 43 7.16 19.41 -33.02
C ILE A 43 6.34 20.72 -33.08
N ALA A 44 5.85 21.10 -34.25
CA ALA A 44 5.06 22.33 -34.43
C ALA A 44 3.58 22.22 -34.00
N SER A 45 3.09 21.00 -33.75
CA SER A 45 1.70 20.76 -33.32
C SER A 45 1.41 21.34 -31.94
N ASP A 46 0.14 21.64 -31.66
CA ASP A 46 -0.24 22.18 -30.34
C ASP A 46 -0.07 21.14 -29.22
N ALA A 47 -0.43 19.87 -29.48
CA ALA A 47 -0.18 18.75 -28.56
C ALA A 47 1.31 18.59 -28.20
N ALA A 48 2.25 18.87 -29.12
CA ALA A 48 3.68 18.85 -28.81
C ALA A 48 4.10 20.02 -27.89
N LYS A 49 3.50 21.21 -28.05
CA LYS A 49 3.79 22.37 -27.18
C LYS A 49 3.31 22.11 -25.76
N ASP A 50 2.14 21.50 -25.62
CA ASP A 50 1.57 21.11 -24.33
C ASP A 50 2.44 20.03 -23.68
N TYR A 51 2.82 18.98 -24.41
CA TYR A 51 3.71 17.91 -23.95
C TYR A 51 5.09 18.41 -23.48
N PHE A 52 5.70 19.34 -24.22
CA PHE A 52 7.00 19.93 -23.86
C PHE A 52 6.89 21.04 -22.78
N GLY A 53 5.68 21.45 -22.37
CA GLY A 53 5.48 22.52 -21.38
C GLY A 53 5.86 23.92 -21.88
N GLY A 54 5.86 24.15 -23.20
CA GLY A 54 6.22 25.42 -23.84
C GLY A 54 7.52 25.42 -24.65
N GLU A 55 8.15 26.59 -24.81
CA GLU A 55 9.40 26.74 -25.56
C GLU A 55 10.63 26.28 -24.74
N LEU A 56 11.05 25.03 -24.93
CA LEU A 56 12.29 24.48 -24.36
C LEU A 56 13.56 25.15 -24.93
N THR A 57 14.62 25.24 -24.13
CA THR A 57 15.96 25.59 -24.65
C THR A 57 16.53 24.45 -25.51
N ASN A 58 17.65 24.67 -26.20
CA ASN A 58 18.30 23.61 -26.98
C ASN A 58 18.82 22.47 -26.09
N LEU A 59 19.35 22.79 -24.90
CA LEU A 59 19.78 21.80 -23.93
C LEU A 59 18.60 20.96 -23.42
N ASP A 60 17.55 21.64 -22.92
CA ASP A 60 16.38 20.94 -22.38
C ASP A 60 15.71 20.05 -23.43
N PHE A 61 15.64 20.51 -24.69
CA PHE A 61 15.12 19.70 -25.79
C PHE A 61 15.97 18.45 -26.05
N VAL A 62 17.31 18.56 -26.09
CA VAL A 62 18.18 17.38 -26.28
C VAL A 62 18.06 16.39 -25.13
N THR A 63 18.03 16.87 -23.87
CA THR A 63 17.81 16.03 -22.69
C THR A 63 16.45 15.31 -22.75
N PHE A 64 15.40 15.98 -23.24
CA PHE A 64 14.08 15.38 -23.43
C PHE A 64 14.11 14.22 -24.45
N ILE A 65 14.76 14.43 -25.59
CA ILE A 65 14.89 13.37 -26.62
C ILE A 65 15.74 12.21 -26.10
N TYR A 66 16.77 12.46 -25.28
CA TYR A 66 17.55 11.40 -24.62
C TYR A 66 16.68 10.51 -23.71
N ALA A 67 15.92 11.11 -22.78
CA ALA A 67 15.04 10.38 -21.87
C ALA A 67 13.99 9.54 -22.63
N ASN A 68 13.38 10.13 -23.66
CA ASN A 68 12.36 9.45 -24.49
C ASN A 68 12.95 8.28 -25.32
N THR A 69 14.13 8.48 -25.90
CA THR A 69 14.75 7.53 -26.84
C THR A 69 15.50 6.40 -26.12
N LEU A 70 16.21 6.71 -25.03
CA LEU A 70 17.16 5.82 -24.35
C LEU A 70 16.84 5.55 -22.88
N GLY A 71 15.78 6.14 -22.31
CA GLY A 71 15.31 5.88 -20.95
C GLY A 71 16.01 6.68 -19.83
N PHE A 72 17.20 7.25 -20.07
CA PHE A 72 18.01 7.95 -19.07
C PHE A 72 18.63 9.27 -19.59
N THR A 73 19.05 10.15 -18.67
CA THR A 73 19.60 11.49 -18.98
C THR A 73 21.11 11.67 -18.70
N HIS A 74 21.79 10.64 -18.22
CA HIS A 74 23.15 10.72 -17.64
C HIS A 74 24.34 10.84 -18.63
N ASP A 75 24.12 11.00 -19.94
CA ASP A 75 25.17 11.15 -20.96
C ASP A 75 25.56 12.63 -21.17
N GLU A 76 26.27 13.23 -20.21
CA GLU A 76 26.67 14.64 -20.25
C GLU A 76 27.47 15.01 -21.52
N GLU A 77 28.39 14.15 -21.96
CA GLU A 77 29.23 14.40 -23.14
C GLU A 77 28.43 14.31 -24.44
N GLY A 78 27.57 13.30 -24.58
CA GLY A 78 26.67 13.19 -25.73
C GLY A 78 25.66 14.32 -25.80
N ILE A 79 24.98 14.64 -24.69
CA ILE A 79 24.03 15.76 -24.61
C ILE A 79 24.71 17.09 -24.99
N ALA A 80 25.91 17.35 -24.50
CA ALA A 80 26.68 18.55 -24.89
C ALA A 80 27.01 18.57 -26.40
N ASN A 81 27.44 17.44 -26.96
CA ASN A 81 27.76 17.31 -28.39
C ASN A 81 26.54 17.49 -29.30
N TRP A 82 25.37 16.97 -28.91
CA TRP A 82 24.11 17.13 -29.65
C TRP A 82 23.55 18.56 -29.53
N THR A 83 23.62 19.16 -28.33
CA THR A 83 23.25 20.57 -28.10
C THR A 83 24.08 21.51 -28.98
N ALA A 84 25.40 21.29 -29.06
CA ALA A 84 26.29 22.07 -29.92
C ALA A 84 25.93 22.01 -31.42
N LYS A 85 25.27 20.94 -31.90
CA LYS A 85 24.77 20.87 -33.29
C LYS A 85 23.54 21.75 -33.50
N LEU A 86 22.60 21.79 -32.56
CA LEU A 86 21.45 22.72 -32.61
C LEU A 86 21.92 24.17 -32.55
N ASP A 87 22.90 24.48 -31.69
CA ASP A 87 23.50 25.82 -31.59
C ASP A 87 24.25 26.21 -32.88
N ALA A 88 24.76 25.22 -33.63
CA ALA A 88 25.33 25.42 -34.96
C ALA A 88 24.27 25.59 -36.08
N GLY A 89 22.98 25.41 -35.77
CA GLY A 89 21.85 25.78 -36.62
C GLY A 89 21.20 24.66 -37.43
N ILE A 90 21.36 23.37 -37.05
CA ILE A 90 20.52 22.30 -37.61
C ILE A 90 19.09 22.38 -37.06
N SER A 91 18.09 21.85 -37.78
CA SER A 91 16.71 21.86 -37.28
C SER A 91 16.47 20.81 -36.19
N ARG A 92 15.47 21.02 -35.31
CA ARG A 92 15.12 20.02 -34.27
C ARG A 92 14.66 18.69 -34.87
N GLY A 93 13.87 18.72 -35.95
CA GLY A 93 13.49 17.49 -36.66
C GLY A 93 14.66 16.77 -37.34
N GLU A 94 15.71 17.49 -37.75
CA GLU A 94 16.94 16.92 -38.31
C GLU A 94 17.82 16.30 -37.21
N LEU A 95 17.97 16.98 -36.06
CA LEU A 95 18.63 16.41 -34.88
C LEU A 95 17.98 15.09 -34.44
N VAL A 96 16.65 15.03 -34.34
CA VAL A 96 15.94 13.82 -33.88
C VAL A 96 16.18 12.64 -34.84
N VAL A 97 16.12 12.87 -36.16
CA VAL A 97 16.39 11.83 -37.15
C VAL A 97 17.86 11.39 -37.13
N ASP A 98 18.80 12.32 -36.95
CA ASP A 98 20.23 12.00 -36.80
C ASP A 98 20.50 11.20 -35.51
N MET A 99 19.82 11.52 -34.40
CA MET A 99 19.94 10.80 -33.13
C MET A 99 19.39 9.37 -33.23
N ILE A 100 18.20 9.18 -33.81
CA ILE A 100 17.64 7.84 -34.09
C ILE A 100 18.60 7.04 -34.97
N THR A 101 19.14 7.66 -36.03
CA THR A 101 20.09 7.02 -36.96
C THR A 101 21.40 6.63 -36.26
N ALA A 102 21.88 7.46 -35.33
CA ALA A 102 23.07 7.15 -34.54
C ALA A 102 22.83 6.00 -33.56
N ALA A 103 21.72 6.05 -32.80
CA ALA A 103 21.35 5.03 -31.82
C ALA A 103 21.10 3.65 -32.46
N LEU A 104 20.52 3.60 -33.67
CA LEU A 104 20.30 2.39 -34.45
C LEU A 104 21.51 1.98 -35.32
N SER A 105 22.67 2.60 -35.15
CA SER A 105 23.85 2.27 -35.96
C SER A 105 24.51 0.94 -35.51
N PRO A 106 25.17 0.19 -36.41
CA PRO A 106 25.84 -1.08 -36.07
C PRO A 106 27.01 -0.95 -35.08
N GLU A 107 27.42 0.27 -34.72
CA GLU A 107 28.43 0.51 -33.68
C GLU A 107 27.91 0.17 -32.27
N PHE A 108 26.59 0.26 -32.07
CA PHE A 108 25.92 0.00 -30.80
C PHE A 108 25.16 -1.35 -30.77
N GLU A 109 25.46 -2.26 -31.71
CA GLU A 109 24.79 -3.56 -31.84
C GLU A 109 24.88 -4.39 -30.55
N GLY A 110 23.73 -4.70 -29.96
CA GLY A 110 23.60 -5.45 -28.71
C GLY A 110 23.85 -4.64 -27.42
N SER A 111 24.01 -3.32 -27.51
CA SER A 111 24.06 -2.46 -26.32
C SER A 111 22.67 -2.25 -25.70
N ALA A 112 22.59 -2.11 -24.38
CA ALA A 112 21.32 -1.88 -23.68
C ALA A 112 20.52 -0.67 -24.24
N PRO A 113 21.11 0.52 -24.49
CA PRO A 113 20.36 1.66 -25.02
C PRO A 113 19.79 1.42 -26.43
N GLN A 114 20.51 0.67 -27.29
CA GLN A 114 19.98 0.31 -28.61
C GLN A 114 18.87 -0.74 -28.50
N ASN A 115 19.05 -1.77 -27.66
CA ASN A 115 18.04 -2.81 -27.45
C ASN A 115 16.74 -2.22 -26.90
N GLN A 116 16.82 -1.28 -25.94
CA GLN A 116 15.65 -0.59 -25.39
C GLN A 116 14.92 0.24 -26.46
N LEU A 117 15.64 0.98 -27.30
CA LEU A 117 15.05 1.72 -28.41
C LEU A 117 14.35 0.78 -29.42
N LEU A 118 15.00 -0.34 -29.77
CA LEU A 118 14.41 -1.35 -30.65
C LEU A 118 13.12 -1.94 -30.04
N ASN A 119 13.14 -2.31 -28.77
CA ASN A 119 11.97 -2.86 -28.07
C ASN A 119 10.81 -1.83 -28.06
N ARG A 120 11.08 -0.55 -27.78
CA ARG A 120 10.06 0.52 -27.83
C ARG A 120 9.49 0.73 -29.23
N ILE A 121 10.32 0.63 -30.28
CA ILE A 121 9.86 0.70 -31.68
C ILE A 121 8.97 -0.50 -32.01
N GLU A 122 9.31 -1.71 -31.55
CA GLU A 122 8.53 -2.93 -31.77
C GLU A 122 7.14 -2.84 -31.09
N VAL A 123 7.09 -2.44 -29.81
CA VAL A 123 5.83 -2.19 -29.08
C VAL A 123 5.00 -1.09 -29.75
N SER A 124 5.64 0.00 -30.22
CA SER A 124 4.96 1.07 -30.96
C SER A 124 4.40 0.60 -32.32
N ASN A 125 5.09 -0.33 -33.00
CA ASN A 125 4.58 -0.98 -34.21
C ASN A 125 3.43 -1.94 -33.93
N TYR A 126 3.48 -2.70 -32.83
CA TYR A 126 2.39 -3.58 -32.38
C TYR A 126 1.12 -2.75 -32.12
N MET A 127 1.25 -1.67 -31.36
CA MET A 127 0.15 -0.73 -31.09
C MET A 127 -0.45 -0.15 -32.38
N ALA A 128 0.38 0.35 -33.30
CA ALA A 128 -0.08 0.93 -34.57
C ALA A 128 -0.83 -0.07 -35.47
N THR A 129 -0.62 -1.37 -35.24
CA THR A 129 -1.25 -2.47 -35.97
C THR A 129 -2.56 -2.93 -35.31
N ASN A 130 -2.59 -3.00 -33.98
CA ASN A 130 -3.66 -3.66 -33.22
C ASN A 130 -4.69 -2.71 -32.60
N VAL A 131 -4.33 -1.46 -32.32
CA VAL A 131 -5.19 -0.46 -31.66
C VAL A 131 -5.38 0.74 -32.58
N GLU A 132 -6.57 0.90 -33.18
CA GLU A 132 -6.81 1.99 -34.15
C GLU A 132 -6.90 3.36 -33.47
N ASN A 133 -7.57 3.46 -32.32
CA ASN A 133 -7.71 4.69 -31.54
C ASN A 133 -7.60 4.35 -30.05
N VAL A 134 -7.23 5.34 -29.23
CA VAL A 134 -7.23 5.24 -27.76
C VAL A 134 -8.14 6.34 -27.21
N ALA A 135 -8.92 6.02 -26.18
CA ALA A 135 -9.76 7.01 -25.51
C ALA A 135 -8.89 8.11 -24.85
N PRO A 136 -9.30 9.39 -24.85
CA PRO A 136 -8.48 10.52 -24.38
C PRO A 136 -7.89 10.34 -22.97
N GLU A 137 -8.64 9.72 -22.07
CA GLU A 137 -8.28 9.41 -20.68
C GLU A 137 -7.20 8.31 -20.55
N ASN A 138 -7.08 7.42 -21.54
CA ASN A 138 -6.13 6.31 -21.56
C ASN A 138 -4.83 6.65 -22.33
N VAL A 139 -4.64 7.91 -22.76
CA VAL A 139 -3.44 8.32 -23.51
C VAL A 139 -2.15 8.14 -22.70
N ALA A 140 -2.19 8.32 -21.37
CA ALA A 140 -1.04 8.08 -20.49
C ALA A 140 -0.60 6.60 -20.51
N SER A 141 -1.53 5.67 -20.69
CA SER A 141 -1.24 4.23 -20.79
C SER A 141 -0.45 3.85 -22.04
N THR A 142 -0.36 4.75 -23.04
CA THR A 142 0.44 4.54 -24.26
C THR A 142 1.92 4.93 -24.09
N GLN A 143 2.28 5.52 -22.95
CA GLN A 143 3.60 6.11 -22.70
C GLN A 143 4.59 5.10 -22.13
N PHE A 144 5.87 5.23 -22.49
CA PHE A 144 6.96 4.39 -22.00
C PHE A 144 7.57 4.92 -20.70
N VAL A 145 7.88 4.00 -19.78
CA VAL A 145 8.55 4.31 -18.50
C VAL A 145 9.91 4.99 -18.76
N SER A 146 10.23 6.05 -18.02
CA SER A 146 11.51 6.77 -18.10
C SER A 146 11.77 7.60 -16.85
N GLU A 147 12.98 8.11 -16.65
CA GLU A 147 13.30 9.06 -15.56
C GLU A 147 12.34 10.26 -15.45
N ARG A 148 11.69 10.65 -16.57
CA ARG A 148 10.70 11.75 -16.61
C ARG A 148 9.25 11.29 -16.41
N TYR A 149 8.97 10.03 -16.68
CA TYR A 149 7.64 9.42 -16.62
C TYR A 149 7.78 8.04 -15.97
N PRO A 150 8.06 7.97 -14.65
CA PRO A 150 8.27 6.69 -13.96
C PRO A 150 6.98 5.84 -13.95
N ASP A 151 5.82 6.49 -13.83
CA ASP A 151 4.51 5.84 -13.68
C ASP A 151 3.78 5.60 -15.02
N ALA A 152 4.52 5.52 -16.12
CA ALA A 152 3.97 5.36 -17.46
C ALA A 152 3.48 3.92 -17.73
N GLY A 153 2.47 3.76 -18.58
CA GLY A 153 1.78 2.47 -18.76
C GLY A 153 2.55 1.35 -19.46
N LEU A 154 3.68 1.64 -20.13
CA LEU A 154 4.48 0.65 -20.86
C LEU A 154 5.91 0.58 -20.30
N ASP A 155 6.16 -0.34 -19.36
CA ASP A 155 7.52 -0.67 -18.94
C ASP A 155 8.24 -1.48 -20.03
N VAL A 156 9.09 -0.81 -20.79
CA VAL A 156 9.87 -1.38 -21.89
C VAL A 156 11.35 -1.04 -21.69
N THR A 157 12.11 -2.06 -21.29
CA THR A 157 13.54 -2.03 -21.00
C THR A 157 14.35 -2.61 -22.18
N ASP A 158 15.65 -2.79 -21.99
CA ASP A 158 16.52 -3.48 -22.96
C ASP A 158 16.29 -5.01 -22.99
N SER A 159 15.61 -5.57 -21.98
CA SER A 159 15.24 -6.99 -21.97
C SER A 159 14.04 -7.28 -22.88
N ALA A 160 14.23 -8.19 -23.83
CA ALA A 160 13.17 -8.69 -24.72
C ALA A 160 11.98 -9.33 -23.98
N SER A 161 12.12 -9.71 -22.69
CA SER A 161 11.00 -10.21 -21.88
C SER A 161 9.94 -9.16 -21.59
N THR A 162 10.25 -7.86 -21.70
CA THR A 162 9.29 -6.77 -21.47
C THR A 162 8.30 -6.58 -22.62
N LEU A 163 8.64 -7.05 -23.83
CA LEU A 163 7.77 -6.97 -25.01
C LEU A 163 6.40 -7.61 -24.76
N THR A 164 6.37 -8.86 -24.30
CA THR A 164 5.11 -9.61 -24.10
C THR A 164 4.21 -8.99 -23.02
N ALA A 165 4.81 -8.33 -22.01
CA ALA A 165 4.03 -7.58 -21.01
C ALA A 165 3.37 -6.34 -21.64
N ALA A 166 4.14 -5.55 -22.41
CA ALA A 166 3.62 -4.38 -23.10
C ALA A 166 2.60 -4.73 -24.22
N GLU A 167 2.79 -5.83 -24.93
CA GLU A 167 1.84 -6.35 -25.93
C GLU A 167 0.49 -6.72 -25.29
N LYS A 168 0.51 -7.36 -24.10
CA LYS A 168 -0.71 -7.67 -23.33
C LYS A 168 -1.47 -6.41 -22.94
N ILE A 169 -0.77 -5.40 -22.42
CA ILE A 169 -1.36 -4.09 -22.06
C ILE A 169 -1.97 -3.40 -23.31
N ILE A 170 -1.35 -3.54 -24.49
CA ILE A 170 -1.90 -3.02 -25.75
C ILE A 170 -3.13 -3.80 -26.22
N ASP A 171 -3.15 -5.14 -26.07
CA ASP A 171 -4.32 -5.94 -26.43
C ASP A 171 -5.51 -5.65 -25.50
N GLU A 172 -5.27 -5.31 -24.22
CA GLU A 172 -6.32 -4.80 -23.31
C GLU A 172 -6.90 -3.44 -23.77
N MET A 173 -6.11 -2.57 -24.41
CA MET A 173 -6.61 -1.32 -24.99
C MET A 173 -7.49 -1.53 -26.25
N LYS A 174 -7.34 -2.66 -26.95
CA LYS A 174 -8.05 -2.94 -28.20
C LYS A 174 -9.52 -3.26 -27.98
N ASP A 175 -9.84 -3.89 -26.86
CA ASP A 175 -11.19 -4.28 -26.47
C ASP A 175 -11.90 -3.20 -25.63
N ALA A 176 -11.19 -2.13 -25.23
CA ALA A 176 -11.80 -0.96 -24.62
C ALA A 176 -12.73 -0.24 -25.62
N PRO A 177 -14.00 0.03 -25.28
CA PRO A 177 -14.92 0.74 -26.16
C PRO A 177 -14.45 2.19 -26.35
N VAL A 178 -13.83 2.48 -27.50
CA VAL A 178 -13.50 3.86 -27.89
C VAL A 178 -14.82 4.59 -28.16
N PRO A 179 -15.12 5.70 -27.45
CA PRO A 179 -16.40 6.36 -27.61
C PRO A 179 -16.65 6.81 -29.06
N VAL A 180 -17.83 6.50 -29.59
CA VAL A 180 -18.30 6.91 -30.92
C VAL A 180 -19.47 7.87 -30.71
N PRO A 181 -19.24 9.20 -30.70
CA PRO A 181 -20.28 10.17 -30.36
C PRO A 181 -21.56 10.03 -31.18
N GLY A 182 -22.68 9.95 -30.46
CA GLY A 182 -24.05 9.88 -30.93
C GLY A 182 -24.69 11.26 -31.13
N GLU A 183 -25.95 11.39 -30.74
CA GLU A 183 -26.74 12.62 -30.73
C GLU A 183 -26.92 13.17 -29.30
N GLU A 184 -27.06 14.48 -29.18
CA GLU A 184 -27.33 15.19 -27.93
C GLU A 184 -28.83 15.54 -27.81
N TYR A 185 -29.40 15.30 -26.63
CA TYR A 185 -30.83 15.46 -26.34
C TYR A 185 -31.06 16.22 -25.02
N SER A 186 -31.49 17.48 -25.09
CA SER A 186 -31.92 18.23 -23.90
C SER A 186 -33.37 17.91 -23.51
N LEU A 187 -33.61 17.62 -22.22
CA LEU A 187 -34.95 17.44 -21.66
C LEU A 187 -35.68 18.77 -21.44
N GLU A 188 -37.01 18.74 -21.42
CA GLU A 188 -37.89 19.88 -21.14
C GLU A 188 -38.63 19.72 -19.80
N VAL A 189 -39.32 20.77 -19.33
CA VAL A 189 -40.15 20.73 -18.10
C VAL A 189 -41.47 19.95 -18.25
N THR A 190 -41.60 19.16 -19.32
CA THR A 190 -42.80 18.37 -19.66
C THR A 190 -42.39 16.94 -19.93
N GLN A 191 -43.30 15.98 -19.76
CA GLN A 191 -42.99 14.57 -19.93
C GLN A 191 -42.23 14.28 -21.23
N ASP A 192 -40.99 13.85 -21.09
CA ASP A 192 -40.13 13.50 -22.20
C ASP A 192 -40.28 12.03 -22.60
N LYS A 193 -40.13 11.79 -23.90
CA LYS A 193 -40.09 10.44 -24.46
C LYS A 193 -39.10 10.38 -25.62
N ILE A 194 -37.87 10.05 -25.29
CA ILE A 194 -36.72 10.11 -26.19
C ILE A 194 -36.25 8.68 -26.52
N THR A 195 -35.69 8.51 -27.70
CA THR A 195 -35.03 7.27 -28.11
C THR A 195 -33.83 7.66 -28.95
N GLY A 196 -32.64 7.27 -28.52
CA GLY A 196 -31.38 7.53 -29.20
C GLY A 196 -31.14 6.57 -30.38
N THR A 197 -29.87 6.35 -30.66
CA THR A 197 -29.31 5.87 -31.92
C THR A 197 -28.66 4.48 -31.76
N ALA A 198 -27.44 4.33 -32.26
CA ALA A 198 -26.63 3.10 -32.21
C ALA A 198 -25.15 3.47 -32.00
N LYS A 199 -24.94 4.55 -31.25
CA LYS A 199 -23.74 5.33 -30.96
C LYS A 199 -23.95 5.95 -29.58
N ASP A 200 -22.91 6.48 -28.98
CA ASP A 200 -22.93 6.93 -27.59
C ASP A 200 -23.64 8.28 -27.49
N ASP A 201 -24.94 8.26 -27.19
CA ASP A 201 -25.79 9.44 -27.10
C ASP A 201 -25.71 10.11 -25.72
N LEU A 202 -25.98 11.42 -25.67
CA LEU A 202 -25.97 12.22 -24.45
C LEU A 202 -27.34 12.86 -24.20
N PHE A 203 -27.96 12.51 -23.08
CA PHE A 203 -29.19 13.11 -22.57
C PHE A 203 -28.83 14.14 -21.51
N ILE A 204 -29.25 15.39 -21.68
CA ILE A 204 -28.91 16.52 -20.79
C ILE A 204 -30.18 17.00 -20.09
N ALA A 205 -30.17 17.04 -18.76
CA ALA A 205 -31.30 17.45 -17.94
C ALA A 205 -30.91 18.54 -16.93
N ASP A 206 -30.87 19.79 -17.40
CA ASP A 206 -30.56 20.96 -16.57
C ASP A 206 -31.72 21.35 -15.63
N VAL A 207 -31.40 22.05 -14.54
CA VAL A 207 -32.37 22.83 -13.77
C VAL A 207 -32.69 24.12 -14.51
N VAL A 208 -33.98 24.34 -14.82
CA VAL A 208 -34.43 25.49 -15.62
C VAL A 208 -35.48 26.32 -14.90
N GLN A 209 -35.70 27.55 -15.38
CA GLN A 209 -36.76 28.42 -14.86
C GLN A 209 -38.09 28.15 -15.59
N ASN A 210 -39.13 27.79 -14.84
CA ASN A 210 -40.48 27.61 -15.39
C ASN A 210 -41.19 28.95 -15.68
N GLN A 211 -42.36 28.88 -16.31
CA GLN A 211 -43.16 30.06 -16.70
C GLN A 211 -43.58 30.96 -15.53
N ASN A 212 -43.53 30.47 -14.28
CA ASN A 212 -43.84 31.23 -13.07
C ASN A 212 -42.59 31.85 -12.42
N GLY A 213 -41.40 31.64 -12.98
CA GLY A 213 -40.13 32.16 -12.47
C GLY A 213 -39.44 31.27 -11.42
N ALA A 214 -39.98 30.09 -11.10
CA ALA A 214 -39.37 29.16 -10.16
C ALA A 214 -38.40 28.21 -10.87
N GLN A 215 -37.31 27.84 -10.19
CA GLN A 215 -36.42 26.76 -10.62
C GLN A 215 -37.15 25.41 -10.54
N VAL A 216 -36.93 24.54 -11.52
CA VAL A 216 -37.47 23.18 -11.59
C VAL A 216 -36.51 22.27 -12.35
N ASN A 217 -36.50 20.99 -11.99
CA ASN A 217 -35.84 19.95 -12.78
C ASN A 217 -36.53 19.80 -14.13
N THR A 218 -35.75 19.52 -15.18
CA THR A 218 -36.26 18.97 -16.45
C THR A 218 -36.49 17.46 -16.31
N LEU A 219 -35.52 16.71 -15.75
CA LEU A 219 -35.73 15.30 -15.38
C LEU A 219 -36.81 15.16 -14.30
N GLY A 220 -37.94 14.59 -14.70
CA GLY A 220 -39.15 14.47 -13.92
C GLY A 220 -39.64 13.02 -13.73
N SER A 221 -40.52 12.86 -12.75
CA SER A 221 -41.25 11.61 -12.54
C SER A 221 -42.21 11.35 -13.71
N GLY A 222 -41.84 10.39 -14.56
CA GLY A 222 -42.63 9.96 -15.72
C GLY A 222 -41.92 10.06 -17.06
N ASP A 223 -40.71 10.63 -17.13
CA ASP A 223 -39.93 10.67 -18.37
C ASP A 223 -39.47 9.28 -18.80
N ILE A 224 -39.28 9.12 -20.11
CA ILE A 224 -38.92 7.85 -20.74
C ILE A 224 -37.74 8.08 -21.66
N ILE A 225 -36.56 7.63 -21.25
CA ILE A 225 -35.33 7.67 -22.03
C ILE A 225 -34.98 6.24 -22.44
N ASN A 226 -34.55 6.04 -23.68
CA ASN A 226 -33.92 4.81 -24.11
C ASN A 226 -32.76 5.21 -25.02
N GLY A 227 -31.51 5.02 -24.60
CA GLY A 227 -30.32 5.37 -25.40
C GLY A 227 -30.33 4.56 -26.69
N GLY A 228 -29.95 3.28 -26.61
CA GLY A 228 -30.31 2.30 -27.62
C GLY A 228 -29.29 1.19 -27.75
N ALA A 229 -28.17 1.55 -28.37
CA ALA A 229 -26.96 0.76 -28.44
C ALA A 229 -25.79 1.73 -28.59
N GLY A 230 -24.64 1.40 -28.00
CA GLY A 230 -23.63 2.40 -27.66
C GLY A 230 -23.42 2.36 -26.15
N ASN A 231 -22.65 3.32 -25.64
CA ASN A 231 -22.43 3.56 -24.22
C ASN A 231 -23.11 4.90 -23.87
N ASP A 232 -24.41 4.85 -23.57
CA ASP A 232 -25.26 6.04 -23.52
C ASP A 232 -25.17 6.75 -22.15
N THR A 233 -25.25 8.08 -22.15
CA THR A 233 -25.06 8.91 -20.94
C THR A 233 -26.26 9.81 -20.65
N LEU A 234 -26.74 9.84 -19.41
CA LEU A 234 -27.63 10.88 -18.88
C LEU A 234 -26.83 11.78 -17.92
N ASP A 235 -26.68 13.05 -18.27
CA ASP A 235 -26.13 14.09 -17.42
C ASP A 235 -27.27 14.97 -16.89
N ALA A 236 -27.48 15.00 -15.58
CA ALA A 236 -28.62 15.65 -14.95
C ALA A 236 -28.20 16.51 -13.75
N THR A 237 -28.45 17.82 -13.84
CA THR A 237 -28.43 18.69 -12.67
C THR A 237 -29.80 18.63 -12.01
N LEU A 238 -29.83 18.30 -10.71
CA LEU A 238 -31.07 18.10 -9.96
C LEU A 238 -31.09 18.95 -8.68
N ILE A 239 -32.22 19.61 -8.45
CA ILE A 239 -32.62 20.16 -7.15
C ILE A 239 -33.69 19.27 -6.50
N ALA A 240 -33.95 19.48 -5.21
CA ALA A 240 -35.03 18.83 -4.47
C ALA A 240 -36.39 18.96 -5.21
N ALA A 241 -37.17 17.86 -5.23
CA ALA A 241 -38.37 17.77 -6.06
C ALA A 241 -39.47 18.78 -5.67
N TYR A 242 -40.01 19.48 -6.67
CA TYR A 242 -40.94 20.59 -6.45
C TYR A 242 -42.21 20.18 -5.69
N ASN A 243 -42.38 20.74 -4.48
CA ASN A 243 -43.48 20.41 -3.56
C ASN A 243 -44.85 20.90 -4.07
N VAL A 244 -45.76 19.97 -4.38
CA VAL A 244 -47.15 20.30 -4.74
C VAL A 244 -48.09 19.98 -3.57
N ALA A 245 -48.71 21.02 -3.00
CA ALA A 245 -49.69 20.92 -1.90
C ALA A 245 -49.16 20.18 -0.65
N GLY A 246 -47.87 20.34 -0.33
CA GLY A 246 -47.24 19.73 0.85
C GLY A 246 -46.92 18.25 0.69
N LYS A 247 -46.75 17.78 -0.56
CA LYS A 247 -46.22 16.46 -0.87
C LYS A 247 -45.11 16.58 -1.92
N ALA A 248 -43.91 16.17 -1.54
CA ALA A 248 -42.86 15.82 -2.49
C ALA A 248 -43.16 14.45 -3.12
N MET A 249 -42.62 14.22 -4.31
CA MET A 249 -42.49 12.89 -4.91
C MET A 249 -41.06 12.75 -5.42
N ASP A 250 -40.41 11.64 -5.08
CA ASP A 250 -39.07 11.28 -5.55
C ASP A 250 -38.98 11.38 -7.09
N ILE A 251 -37.82 11.77 -7.61
CA ILE A 251 -37.57 11.88 -9.06
C ILE A 251 -37.49 10.46 -9.61
N THR A 252 -38.47 10.05 -10.42
CA THR A 252 -38.65 8.64 -10.84
C THR A 252 -38.77 8.54 -12.38
N PRO A 253 -37.65 8.74 -13.12
CA PRO A 253 -37.63 8.55 -14.56
C PRO A 253 -37.73 7.05 -14.93
N THR A 254 -37.85 6.76 -16.21
CA THR A 254 -37.72 5.41 -16.77
C THR A 254 -36.60 5.43 -17.79
N THR A 255 -35.48 4.76 -17.52
CA THR A 255 -34.38 4.60 -18.47
C THR A 255 -34.24 3.14 -18.90
N LYS A 256 -33.72 2.94 -20.12
CA LYS A 256 -33.37 1.63 -20.66
C LYS A 256 -32.18 1.79 -21.61
N SER A 257 -31.13 1.02 -21.42
CA SER A 257 -29.90 1.17 -22.21
C SER A 257 -29.41 2.62 -22.13
N VAL A 258 -29.07 3.01 -20.89
CA VAL A 258 -28.41 4.27 -20.54
C VAL A 258 -27.45 3.89 -19.43
N GLU A 259 -26.23 3.63 -19.84
CA GLU A 259 -25.20 2.94 -19.06
C GLU A 259 -24.58 3.88 -18.03
N ASN A 260 -24.41 5.16 -18.35
CA ASN A 260 -23.80 6.15 -17.47
C ASN A 260 -24.84 7.18 -17.01
N ILE A 261 -24.98 7.35 -15.70
CA ILE A 261 -25.87 8.36 -15.10
C ILE A 261 -25.02 9.30 -14.25
N ILE A 262 -24.88 10.54 -14.68
CA ILE A 262 -24.16 11.60 -13.96
C ILE A 262 -25.21 12.50 -13.30
N ILE A 263 -25.16 12.62 -11.97
CA ILE A 263 -26.04 13.50 -11.20
C ILE A 263 -25.20 14.61 -10.56
N ASN A 264 -25.52 15.86 -10.88
CA ASN A 264 -25.07 17.03 -10.14
C ASN A 264 -26.21 17.46 -9.20
N ALA A 265 -26.07 17.18 -7.89
CA ALA A 265 -27.05 17.54 -6.88
C ALA A 265 -26.81 18.97 -6.37
N GLN A 266 -27.82 19.83 -6.47
CA GLN A 266 -27.74 21.27 -6.19
C GLN A 266 -28.74 21.69 -5.09
N ILE A 267 -28.34 22.69 -4.30
CA ILE A 267 -29.18 23.29 -3.25
C ILE A 267 -30.28 24.16 -3.89
N SER A 268 -31.52 24.00 -3.43
CA SER A 268 -32.73 24.63 -3.97
C SER A 268 -33.17 25.91 -3.22
N ASP A 269 -33.04 25.95 -1.89
CA ASP A 269 -33.54 27.06 -1.05
C ASP A 269 -32.67 27.29 0.21
N ASN A 270 -32.02 28.46 0.31
CA ASN A 270 -31.29 28.85 1.53
C ASN A 270 -32.26 29.24 2.67
N ASN A 271 -32.70 28.29 3.50
CA ASN A 271 -33.55 28.56 4.67
C ASN A 271 -32.82 28.42 6.02
N PRO A 272 -32.12 29.47 6.51
CA PRO A 272 -31.32 29.40 7.74
C PRO A 272 -32.13 29.19 9.03
N GLU A 273 -33.46 29.45 9.04
CA GLU A 273 -34.30 29.18 10.20
C GLU A 273 -34.58 27.67 10.36
N ALA A 274 -34.66 26.93 9.25
CA ALA A 274 -34.84 25.48 9.26
C ALA A 274 -33.53 24.74 9.53
N ALA A 275 -32.41 25.21 8.97
CA ALA A 275 -31.07 24.73 9.35
C ALA A 275 -30.84 24.83 10.87
N ALA A 276 -31.13 25.99 11.48
CA ALA A 276 -31.02 26.16 12.94
C ALA A 276 -31.97 25.24 13.74
N ALA A 277 -33.15 24.90 13.21
CA ALA A 277 -34.07 23.96 13.84
C ALA A 277 -33.57 22.51 13.73
N TYR A 278 -32.97 22.12 12.60
CA TYR A 278 -32.38 20.81 12.37
C TYR A 278 -31.18 20.54 13.29
N VAL A 279 -30.29 21.52 13.49
CA VAL A 279 -29.20 21.44 14.50
C VAL A 279 -29.75 21.13 15.89
N VAL A 280 -30.81 21.82 16.31
CA VAL A 280 -31.45 21.60 17.61
C VAL A 280 -32.11 20.21 17.66
N ALA A 281 -32.70 19.73 16.57
CA ALA A 281 -33.27 18.39 16.49
C ALA A 281 -32.19 17.29 16.58
N ASN A 282 -31.07 17.43 15.87
CA ASN A 282 -29.93 16.51 15.93
C ASN A 282 -29.28 16.48 17.31
N ALA A 283 -29.09 17.64 17.95
CA ALA A 283 -28.61 17.69 19.34
C ALA A 283 -29.56 16.98 20.32
N ASN A 284 -30.89 17.06 20.10
CA ASN A 284 -31.87 16.33 20.89
C ASN A 284 -31.87 14.81 20.59
N LEU A 285 -31.62 14.40 19.34
CA LEU A 285 -31.48 13.00 18.95
C LEU A 285 -30.22 12.37 19.55
N ALA A 286 -29.07 13.04 19.45
CA ALA A 286 -27.82 12.60 20.09
C ALA A 286 -28.00 12.45 21.61
N ALA A 287 -28.64 13.43 22.26
CA ALA A 287 -28.98 13.34 23.68
C ALA A 287 -29.94 12.19 24.00
N ALA A 288 -30.92 11.89 23.12
CA ALA A 288 -31.82 10.75 23.30
C ALA A 288 -31.09 9.41 23.13
N ASN A 289 -30.21 9.29 22.14
CA ASN A 289 -29.38 8.11 21.89
C ASN A 289 -28.44 7.83 23.08
N ALA A 290 -27.74 8.84 23.59
CA ALA A 290 -26.89 8.70 24.78
C ALA A 290 -27.69 8.23 26.02
N ASN A 291 -28.93 8.71 26.20
CA ASN A 291 -29.82 8.24 27.26
C ASN A 291 -30.30 6.79 27.04
N LEU A 292 -30.49 6.36 25.80
CA LEU A 292 -30.81 4.96 25.46
C LEU A 292 -29.62 4.03 25.72
N THR A 293 -28.41 4.42 25.32
CA THR A 293 -27.18 3.66 25.60
C THR A 293 -26.96 3.54 27.11
N ALA A 294 -27.06 4.63 27.87
CA ALA A 294 -26.99 4.61 29.33
C ALA A 294 -28.10 3.75 29.99
N ALA A 295 -29.30 3.70 29.39
CA ALA A 295 -30.39 2.85 29.86
C ALA A 295 -30.16 1.35 29.56
N LYS A 296 -29.47 1.01 28.47
CA LYS A 296 -29.04 -0.36 28.14
C LYS A 296 -27.91 -0.83 29.07
N ALA A 297 -26.92 0.04 29.35
CA ALA A 297 -25.74 -0.27 30.17
C ALA A 297 -26.01 -0.34 31.69
N ALA A 298 -27.17 0.11 32.18
CA ALA A 298 -27.48 0.11 33.60
C ALA A 298 -27.63 -1.32 34.16
N GLY A 299 -26.82 -1.72 35.16
CA GLY A 299 -26.70 -3.11 35.66
C GLY A 299 -27.95 -3.81 36.24
N THR A 300 -29.13 -3.20 36.19
CA THR A 300 -30.44 -3.89 36.24
C THR A 300 -31.44 -3.09 35.40
N PRO A 301 -31.44 -3.23 34.06
CA PRO A 301 -32.21 -2.34 33.21
C PRO A 301 -33.66 -2.83 33.13
N ASP A 302 -34.61 -1.99 33.52
CA ASP A 302 -36.03 -2.36 33.40
C ASP A 302 -36.53 -2.08 31.98
N ALA A 303 -37.33 -3.02 31.45
CA ALA A 303 -37.79 -2.97 30.06
C ALA A 303 -38.70 -1.76 29.75
N ALA A 304 -39.33 -1.13 30.75
CA ALA A 304 -40.12 0.07 30.54
C ALA A 304 -39.24 1.33 30.45
N THR A 305 -38.11 1.36 31.16
CA THR A 305 -37.10 2.43 31.05
C THR A 305 -36.39 2.40 29.69
N ILE A 306 -35.98 1.21 29.20
CA ILE A 306 -35.44 1.09 27.83
C ILE A 306 -36.49 1.52 26.80
N ALA A 307 -37.74 1.03 26.89
CA ALA A 307 -38.79 1.39 25.96
C ALA A 307 -39.15 2.89 25.97
N ALA A 308 -39.05 3.56 27.14
CA ALA A 308 -39.25 5.00 27.26
C ALA A 308 -38.10 5.81 26.63
N ALA A 309 -36.85 5.35 26.78
CA ALA A 309 -35.69 5.96 26.14
C ALA A 309 -35.74 5.78 24.61
N GLN A 310 -36.07 4.58 24.13
CA GLN A 310 -36.28 4.30 22.70
C GLN A 310 -37.38 5.20 22.12
N SER A 311 -38.54 5.27 22.78
CA SER A 311 -39.63 6.16 22.33
C SER A 311 -39.26 7.65 22.32
N ALA A 312 -38.25 8.08 23.08
CA ALA A 312 -37.71 9.44 23.00
C ALA A 312 -36.75 9.61 21.81
N VAL A 313 -35.93 8.60 21.50
CA VAL A 313 -35.12 8.51 20.28
C VAL A 313 -36.02 8.57 19.05
N ASP A 314 -37.07 7.75 18.98
CA ASP A 314 -37.98 7.69 17.82
C ASP A 314 -38.67 9.03 17.55
N VAL A 315 -39.04 9.76 18.62
CA VAL A 315 -39.65 11.09 18.53
C VAL A 315 -38.64 12.16 18.12
N ALA A 316 -37.39 12.06 18.56
CA ALA A 316 -36.33 12.98 18.15
C ALA A 316 -35.93 12.72 16.69
N GLN A 317 -35.79 11.45 16.29
CA GLN A 317 -35.52 11.02 14.91
C GLN A 317 -36.63 11.52 13.98
N ALA A 318 -37.90 11.30 14.30
CA ALA A 318 -39.01 11.79 13.48
C ALA A 318 -39.07 13.33 13.37
N GLN A 319 -38.44 14.08 14.29
CA GLN A 319 -38.26 15.54 14.17
C GLN A 319 -37.05 15.90 13.31
N VAL A 320 -35.95 15.17 13.43
CA VAL A 320 -34.79 15.25 12.54
C VAL A 320 -35.20 14.98 11.10
N ASP A 321 -35.84 13.85 10.82
CA ASP A 321 -36.32 13.44 9.49
C ASP A 321 -37.28 14.48 8.86
N ALA A 322 -38.12 15.12 9.70
CA ALA A 322 -39.06 16.15 9.28
C ALA A 322 -38.43 17.53 9.03
N LEU A 323 -37.21 17.77 9.55
CA LEU A 323 -36.46 19.02 9.41
C LEU A 323 -35.25 18.89 8.46
N ALA A 324 -34.77 17.66 8.21
CA ALA A 324 -33.68 17.34 7.30
C ALA A 324 -33.94 17.93 5.91
N GLY A 325 -35.10 17.61 5.32
CA GLY A 325 -35.57 18.16 4.04
C GLY A 325 -35.96 19.64 4.04
N ALA A 326 -35.41 20.43 4.97
CA ALA A 326 -35.44 21.88 4.99
C ALA A 326 -34.11 22.52 5.48
N ALA A 327 -33.08 21.69 5.73
CA ALA A 327 -31.81 22.09 6.34
C ALA A 327 -30.59 21.63 5.52
N GLY A 328 -30.67 20.47 4.89
CA GLY A 328 -29.85 20.06 3.75
C GLY A 328 -30.80 19.68 2.61
N ASP A 329 -30.55 20.18 1.39
CA ASP A 329 -31.48 19.99 0.27
C ASP A 329 -31.25 18.64 -0.43
N LEU A 330 -31.58 17.58 0.30
CA LEU A 330 -31.48 16.18 -0.14
C LEU A 330 -32.17 15.95 -1.50
N VAL A 331 -31.37 15.64 -2.50
CA VAL A 331 -31.82 15.25 -3.84
C VAL A 331 -32.14 13.76 -3.82
N VAL A 332 -33.37 13.39 -4.16
CA VAL A 332 -33.84 12.00 -4.12
C VAL A 332 -34.19 11.47 -5.50
N LEU A 333 -33.38 10.54 -5.99
CA LEU A 333 -33.57 9.78 -7.22
C LEU A 333 -34.12 8.37 -6.90
N ASN A 334 -35.16 7.95 -7.62
CA ASN A 334 -35.72 6.60 -7.50
C ASN A 334 -35.46 5.81 -8.79
N ALA A 335 -34.42 4.98 -8.74
CA ALA A 335 -33.88 4.22 -9.85
C ALA A 335 -34.65 2.93 -10.19
N ARG A 336 -35.80 2.66 -9.54
CA ARG A 336 -36.63 1.44 -9.73
C ARG A 336 -36.97 1.08 -11.19
N LYS A 337 -36.87 2.05 -12.11
CA LYS A 337 -37.16 1.88 -13.55
C LYS A 337 -35.99 2.29 -14.44
N MET A 338 -34.78 2.35 -13.89
CA MET A 338 -33.56 2.65 -14.62
C MET A 338 -32.83 1.32 -14.86
N ASN A 339 -32.83 0.87 -16.12
CA ASN A 339 -32.35 -0.47 -16.49
C ASN A 339 -31.15 -0.35 -17.43
N GLY A 340 -30.12 -1.18 -17.19
CA GLY A 340 -28.83 -1.12 -17.88
C GLY A 340 -27.89 -0.04 -17.36
N VAL A 341 -28.10 0.49 -16.16
CA VAL A 341 -27.18 1.46 -15.55
C VAL A 341 -25.92 0.73 -15.08
N GLU A 342 -24.80 0.94 -15.75
CA GLU A 342 -23.48 0.40 -15.39
C GLU A 342 -22.77 1.35 -14.40
N LYS A 343 -22.94 2.67 -14.55
CA LYS A 343 -22.38 3.69 -13.64
C LYS A 343 -23.41 4.70 -13.15
N ILE A 344 -23.40 4.97 -11.85
CA ILE A 344 -24.13 6.08 -11.21
C ILE A 344 -23.14 6.99 -10.49
N SER A 345 -23.07 8.26 -10.90
CA SER A 345 -22.13 9.25 -10.37
C SER A 345 -22.84 10.36 -9.59
N SER A 346 -22.31 10.74 -8.42
CA SER A 346 -22.51 12.08 -7.86
C SER A 346 -21.32 12.94 -8.28
N LYS A 347 -21.55 13.95 -9.12
CA LYS A 347 -20.49 14.74 -9.74
C LYS A 347 -20.75 16.24 -9.65
N GLU A 348 -19.77 16.98 -9.14
CA GLU A 348 -19.86 18.44 -8.94
C GLU A 348 -21.08 18.84 -8.07
N SER A 349 -21.47 17.94 -7.15
CA SER A 349 -22.61 18.09 -6.26
C SER A 349 -22.27 18.97 -5.04
N ASP A 350 -23.14 19.94 -4.80
CA ASP A 350 -23.14 20.84 -3.63
C ASP A 350 -24.20 20.41 -2.57
N ALA A 351 -24.96 19.35 -2.83
CA ALA A 351 -26.03 18.84 -1.97
C ALA A 351 -26.05 17.30 -1.91
N ASP A 352 -26.66 16.76 -0.85
CA ASP A 352 -26.75 15.31 -0.61
C ASP A 352 -27.54 14.60 -1.71
N LEU A 353 -27.01 13.48 -2.21
CA LEU A 353 -27.66 12.62 -3.20
C LEU A 353 -28.08 11.28 -2.58
N LEU A 354 -29.39 11.02 -2.56
CA LEU A 354 -29.96 9.72 -2.18
C LEU A 354 -30.59 9.03 -3.40
N VAL A 355 -29.95 7.94 -3.85
CA VAL A 355 -30.47 7.05 -4.89
C VAL A 355 -31.13 5.83 -4.25
N LYS A 356 -32.38 5.55 -4.60
CA LYS A 356 -33.19 4.44 -4.05
C LYS A 356 -33.61 3.44 -5.12
N ASN A 357 -33.69 2.16 -4.75
CA ASN A 357 -34.11 1.07 -5.64
C ASN A 357 -33.21 0.95 -6.88
N MET A 358 -31.89 1.06 -6.73
CA MET A 358 -30.96 0.65 -7.79
C MET A 358 -31.16 -0.83 -8.13
N THR A 359 -30.89 -1.20 -9.38
CA THR A 359 -31.07 -2.57 -9.87
C THR A 359 -29.90 -2.96 -10.77
N THR A 360 -29.62 -4.26 -10.88
CA THR A 360 -28.69 -4.82 -11.87
C THR A 360 -29.40 -5.18 -13.19
N ASN A 361 -30.69 -4.87 -13.34
CA ASN A 361 -31.50 -5.32 -14.47
C ASN A 361 -31.00 -4.70 -15.78
N GLY A 362 -30.47 -5.53 -16.68
CA GLY A 362 -29.86 -5.10 -17.94
C GLY A 362 -28.34 -5.01 -17.91
N VAL A 363 -27.70 -5.17 -16.74
CA VAL A 363 -26.24 -5.23 -16.58
C VAL A 363 -25.80 -6.69 -16.55
N THR A 364 -24.72 -7.03 -17.26
CA THR A 364 -24.14 -8.38 -17.24
C THR A 364 -23.03 -8.43 -16.20
N GLY A 365 -23.07 -9.41 -15.28
CA GLY A 365 -22.13 -9.50 -14.15
C GLY A 365 -22.67 -8.98 -12.81
N GLY A 366 -23.93 -8.55 -12.75
CA GLY A 366 -24.56 -8.13 -11.50
C GLY A 366 -23.98 -6.84 -10.93
N THR A 367 -23.93 -6.72 -9.61
CA THR A 367 -23.40 -5.52 -8.94
C THR A 367 -21.88 -5.39 -9.09
N ALA A 368 -21.16 -6.52 -9.21
CA ALA A 368 -19.71 -6.55 -9.42
C ALA A 368 -19.28 -5.91 -10.76
N ALA A 369 -20.22 -5.75 -11.71
CA ALA A 369 -20.00 -5.04 -12.97
C ALA A 369 -20.49 -3.58 -12.95
N GLN A 370 -21.13 -3.12 -11.86
CA GLN A 370 -21.58 -1.74 -11.70
C GLN A 370 -20.52 -0.88 -11.01
N THR A 371 -20.64 0.44 -11.14
CA THR A 371 -19.78 1.42 -10.46
C THR A 371 -20.62 2.52 -9.81
N VAL A 372 -20.33 2.82 -8.55
CA VAL A 372 -20.76 4.06 -7.89
C VAL A 372 -19.60 5.04 -7.93
N GLU A 373 -19.78 6.20 -8.55
CA GLU A 373 -18.72 7.22 -8.66
C GLU A 373 -19.04 8.43 -7.79
N PHE A 374 -18.06 8.91 -7.02
CA PHE A 374 -18.16 10.15 -6.27
C PHE A 374 -17.01 11.07 -6.68
N ALA A 375 -17.34 12.16 -7.36
CA ALA A 375 -16.35 12.96 -8.06
C ALA A 375 -16.61 14.46 -7.89
N TYR A 376 -15.55 15.26 -7.66
CA TYR A 376 -15.59 16.73 -7.63
C TYR A 376 -16.68 17.35 -6.72
N SER A 377 -17.15 16.60 -5.72
CA SER A 377 -18.31 16.95 -4.89
C SER A 377 -17.87 17.22 -3.46
N GLY A 378 -18.63 18.06 -2.76
CA GLY A 378 -18.26 18.58 -1.44
C GLY A 378 -18.15 20.11 -1.44
N ASN A 379 -18.09 20.71 -0.27
CA ASN A 379 -18.33 22.15 -0.10
C ASN A 379 -17.04 22.95 0.20
N ARG A 380 -16.92 24.15 -0.40
CA ARG A 380 -15.76 25.05 -0.29
C ARG A 380 -15.99 26.34 0.50
N ASP A 381 -17.19 26.61 1.02
CA ASP A 381 -17.50 27.80 1.84
C ASP A 381 -18.12 27.37 3.17
N SER A 382 -17.70 27.96 4.30
CA SER A 382 -18.04 27.53 5.67
C SER A 382 -19.48 27.85 6.11
N LYS A 383 -20.45 27.67 5.21
CA LYS A 383 -21.87 28.01 5.35
C LYS A 383 -22.84 26.90 4.94
N TRP A 384 -22.36 25.86 4.25
CA TRP A 384 -23.16 24.71 3.81
C TRP A 384 -22.57 23.42 4.39
N SER A 385 -23.33 22.34 4.40
CA SER A 385 -22.78 21.01 4.67
C SER A 385 -21.91 20.57 3.50
N GLU A 386 -21.01 19.63 3.76
CA GLU A 386 -20.47 18.74 2.74
C GLU A 386 -21.61 17.96 2.08
N ALA A 387 -21.44 17.60 0.81
CA ALA A 387 -22.40 16.76 0.11
C ALA A 387 -22.14 15.29 0.48
N ASP A 388 -23.19 14.57 0.87
CA ASP A 388 -23.16 13.12 1.07
C ASP A 388 -23.68 12.37 -0.19
N MET A 389 -23.24 11.12 -0.38
CA MET A 389 -23.78 10.23 -1.41
C MET A 389 -24.26 8.91 -0.79
N THR A 390 -25.54 8.59 -0.97
CA THR A 390 -26.15 7.33 -0.52
C THR A 390 -26.81 6.59 -1.68
N VAL A 391 -26.45 5.33 -1.89
CA VAL A 391 -26.97 4.48 -2.97
C VAL A 391 -27.54 3.18 -2.40
N PHE A 392 -28.86 3.01 -2.49
CA PHE A 392 -29.54 1.79 -2.05
C PHE A 392 -30.09 0.96 -3.21
N TYR A 393 -29.61 -0.28 -3.28
CA TYR A 393 -30.08 -1.32 -4.19
C TYR A 393 -31.35 -1.99 -3.69
N ASP A 394 -32.26 -2.34 -4.59
CA ASP A 394 -33.40 -3.21 -4.26
C ASP A 394 -32.84 -4.60 -3.86
N GLN A 395 -33.20 -5.10 -2.68
CA GLN A 395 -32.56 -6.26 -2.04
C GLN A 395 -32.67 -7.54 -2.87
N ASP A 396 -33.65 -7.63 -3.77
CA ASP A 396 -33.85 -8.75 -4.69
C ASP A 396 -32.68 -8.91 -5.71
N TYR A 397 -31.78 -7.92 -5.83
CA TYR A 397 -30.58 -7.96 -6.68
C TYR A 397 -29.27 -8.15 -5.89
N LEU A 398 -29.32 -8.22 -4.56
CA LEU A 398 -28.17 -8.48 -3.70
C LEU A 398 -28.15 -9.96 -3.30
N THR A 399 -27.81 -10.82 -4.25
CA THR A 399 -27.80 -12.28 -4.11
C THR A 399 -26.38 -12.83 -4.01
N ARG A 400 -26.10 -13.53 -2.92
CA ARG A 400 -24.91 -14.38 -2.77
C ARG A 400 -25.08 -15.67 -3.59
N SER A 401 -23.98 -16.26 -4.06
CA SER A 401 -24.00 -17.55 -4.76
C SER A 401 -22.97 -18.52 -4.20
N SER A 402 -23.44 -19.54 -3.48
CA SER A 402 -22.62 -20.64 -3.00
C SER A 402 -22.19 -21.55 -4.15
N GLN A 403 -20.89 -21.64 -4.38
CA GLN A 403 -20.27 -22.56 -5.33
C GLN A 403 -19.63 -23.72 -4.56
N GLU A 404 -19.99 -24.96 -4.89
CA GLU A 404 -19.31 -26.15 -4.33
C GLU A 404 -17.92 -26.29 -4.96
N ILE A 405 -16.87 -25.83 -4.27
CA ILE A 405 -15.49 -26.15 -4.62
C ILE A 405 -15.27 -27.63 -4.29
N ASN A 406 -14.77 -28.38 -5.27
CA ASN A 406 -14.33 -29.76 -5.08
C ASN A 406 -12.86 -29.90 -5.53
N ALA A 407 -12.11 -30.74 -4.81
CA ALA A 407 -10.67 -30.91 -5.06
C ALA A 407 -10.22 -32.37 -4.91
N LEU A 408 -9.11 -32.70 -5.58
CA LEU A 408 -8.43 -33.99 -5.51
C LEU A 408 -6.97 -33.79 -5.13
N ASP A 409 -6.52 -34.46 -4.07
CA ASP A 409 -5.10 -34.56 -3.75
C ASP A 409 -4.49 -35.78 -4.45
N LEU A 410 -3.57 -35.53 -5.35
CA LEU A 410 -2.82 -36.50 -6.14
C LEU A 410 -1.45 -36.78 -5.50
N THR A 411 -1.30 -37.98 -4.94
CA THR A 411 -0.02 -38.54 -4.54
C THR A 411 0.59 -39.33 -5.70
N LEU A 412 1.84 -39.04 -6.05
CA LEU A 412 2.62 -39.77 -7.07
C LEU A 412 4.07 -39.92 -6.61
N VAL A 413 4.41 -41.02 -5.94
CA VAL A 413 5.78 -41.22 -5.44
C VAL A 413 6.28 -42.66 -5.60
N ASN A 414 7.44 -42.80 -6.23
CA ASN A 414 8.27 -44.00 -6.21
C ASN A 414 9.17 -43.94 -4.96
N ALA A 415 8.74 -44.63 -3.90
CA ALA A 415 9.37 -44.50 -2.57
C ALA A 415 10.83 -44.98 -2.54
N ILE A 416 11.25 -45.87 -3.46
CA ILE A 416 12.65 -46.28 -3.57
C ILE A 416 13.50 -45.13 -4.11
N ASN A 417 13.12 -44.61 -5.28
CA ASN A 417 13.85 -43.50 -5.92
C ASN A 417 13.90 -42.27 -5.01
N ASN A 418 12.79 -41.95 -4.34
CA ASN A 418 12.72 -40.83 -3.38
C ASN A 418 13.72 -40.99 -2.23
N ALA A 419 13.85 -42.20 -1.67
CA ALA A 419 14.82 -42.50 -0.61
C ALA A 419 16.28 -42.55 -1.09
N GLU A 420 16.52 -42.81 -2.38
CA GLU A 420 17.86 -42.84 -2.99
C GLU A 420 18.26 -41.49 -3.63
N GLY A 421 17.36 -40.50 -3.65
CA GLY A 421 17.61 -39.16 -4.23
C GLY A 421 17.55 -39.13 -5.76
N GLU A 422 16.88 -40.12 -6.37
CA GLU A 422 16.63 -40.21 -7.81
C GLU A 422 15.24 -39.65 -8.16
N ASN A 423 14.81 -39.73 -9.43
CA ASN A 423 13.52 -39.18 -9.87
C ASN A 423 12.34 -39.92 -9.19
N PRO A 424 11.55 -39.25 -8.33
CA PRO A 424 10.48 -39.91 -7.57
C PRO A 424 9.21 -40.13 -8.39
N VAL A 425 9.12 -39.63 -9.63
CA VAL A 425 8.00 -39.86 -10.55
C VAL A 425 8.33 -40.96 -11.58
N GLU A 426 9.54 -41.54 -11.54
CA GLU A 426 9.89 -42.67 -12.41
C GLU A 426 8.95 -43.86 -12.19
N GLY A 427 8.36 -44.36 -13.27
CA GLY A 427 7.42 -45.49 -13.25
C GLY A 427 5.96 -45.09 -13.43
N PHE A 428 5.61 -43.81 -13.34
CA PHE A 428 4.30 -43.31 -13.76
C PHE A 428 4.27 -43.03 -15.27
N LYS A 429 3.10 -43.19 -15.88
CA LYS A 429 2.88 -43.05 -17.34
C LYS A 429 1.80 -42.01 -17.64
N ALA A 430 0.64 -42.13 -17.01
CA ALA A 430 -0.46 -41.20 -17.24
C ALA A 430 -1.31 -40.98 -15.99
N ILE A 431 -1.92 -39.81 -15.90
CA ILE A 431 -2.84 -39.38 -14.83
C ILE A 431 -4.19 -39.12 -15.51
N ASN A 432 -5.24 -39.82 -15.08
CA ASN A 432 -6.59 -39.68 -15.63
C ASN A 432 -7.58 -39.29 -14.53
N PHE A 433 -8.38 -38.25 -14.80
CA PHE A 433 -9.46 -37.76 -13.94
C PHE A 433 -10.57 -37.12 -14.80
N LYS A 434 -11.71 -36.82 -14.20
CA LYS A 434 -12.87 -36.19 -14.85
C LYS A 434 -13.17 -34.82 -14.27
N VAL A 435 -13.63 -33.93 -15.13
CA VAL A 435 -14.28 -32.65 -14.76
C VAL A 435 -15.70 -32.72 -15.31
N GLY A 436 -16.66 -33.04 -14.44
CA GLY A 436 -18.06 -33.29 -14.81
C GLY A 436 -18.20 -34.46 -15.79
N ASN A 437 -18.38 -34.14 -17.08
CA ASN A 437 -18.47 -35.14 -18.17
C ASN A 437 -17.23 -35.17 -19.09
N VAL A 438 -16.22 -34.34 -18.84
CA VAL A 438 -14.99 -34.24 -19.65
C VAL A 438 -13.91 -35.15 -19.08
N ASP A 439 -13.31 -35.98 -19.93
CA ASP A 439 -12.18 -36.85 -19.58
C ASP A 439 -10.85 -36.11 -19.74
N VAL A 440 -10.09 -35.94 -18.65
CA VAL A 440 -8.76 -35.35 -18.65
C VAL A 440 -7.71 -36.46 -18.53
N SER A 441 -6.82 -36.56 -19.53
CA SER A 441 -5.76 -37.57 -19.58
C SER A 441 -4.42 -36.90 -19.86
N VAL A 442 -3.50 -37.01 -18.90
CA VAL A 442 -2.20 -36.33 -18.89
C VAL A 442 -1.09 -37.37 -18.98
N ASP A 443 -0.31 -37.36 -20.06
CA ASP A 443 0.89 -38.19 -20.21
C ASP A 443 2.06 -37.54 -19.43
N VAL A 444 2.68 -38.29 -18.54
CA VAL A 444 3.82 -37.86 -17.70
C VAL A 444 5.08 -38.69 -17.97
N SER A 445 5.08 -39.53 -19.02
CA SER A 445 6.20 -40.41 -19.34
C SER A 445 7.50 -39.65 -19.60
N ASP A 446 7.43 -38.46 -20.19
CA ASP A 446 8.58 -37.59 -20.45
C ASP A 446 9.16 -36.95 -19.17
N ILE A 447 8.32 -36.77 -18.13
CA ILE A 447 8.74 -36.32 -16.81
C ILE A 447 9.33 -37.50 -16.01
N ALA A 448 8.71 -38.67 -16.09
CA ALA A 448 9.17 -39.90 -15.45
C ALA A 448 10.54 -40.38 -15.95
N GLU A 449 10.94 -40.04 -17.18
CA GLU A 449 12.26 -40.35 -17.76
C GLU A 449 13.36 -39.30 -17.44
N LYS A 450 13.05 -38.19 -16.73
CA LYS A 450 14.04 -37.16 -16.39
C LYS A 450 15.11 -37.68 -15.43
N THR A 451 16.38 -37.38 -15.73
CA THR A 451 17.55 -37.66 -14.87
C THR A 451 18.24 -36.40 -14.32
N THR A 452 17.70 -35.22 -14.65
CA THR A 452 18.20 -33.89 -14.25
C THR A 452 17.02 -32.95 -14.02
N GLY A 453 17.14 -32.01 -13.08
CA GLY A 453 16.01 -31.12 -12.70
C GLY A 453 14.99 -31.79 -11.78
N ILE A 454 15.35 -32.86 -11.08
CA ILE A 454 14.44 -33.65 -10.24
C ILE A 454 13.90 -32.89 -9.01
N SER A 455 14.51 -31.77 -8.63
CA SER A 455 14.02 -30.89 -7.56
C SER A 455 12.75 -30.10 -7.92
N SER A 456 12.43 -29.95 -9.21
CA SER A 456 11.20 -29.30 -9.70
C SER A 456 10.17 -30.29 -10.24
N ILE A 457 10.34 -31.59 -9.99
CA ILE A 457 9.61 -32.65 -10.70
C ILE A 457 8.09 -32.60 -10.48
N TYR A 458 7.64 -32.24 -9.28
CA TYR A 458 6.21 -32.09 -8.97
C TYR A 458 5.60 -30.84 -9.61
N GLN A 459 6.38 -29.76 -9.73
CA GLN A 459 5.97 -28.57 -10.50
C GLN A 459 5.89 -28.88 -12.00
N ASP A 460 6.80 -29.70 -12.54
CA ASP A 460 6.72 -30.16 -13.92
C ASP A 460 5.42 -30.96 -14.17
N VAL A 461 5.00 -31.82 -13.23
CA VAL A 461 3.73 -32.57 -13.33
C VAL A 461 2.52 -31.63 -13.22
N ALA A 462 2.50 -30.70 -12.25
CA ALA A 462 1.42 -29.73 -12.12
C ALA A 462 1.26 -28.86 -13.38
N ASN A 463 2.38 -28.37 -13.94
CA ASN A 463 2.40 -27.63 -15.21
C ASN A 463 1.88 -28.47 -16.38
N LYS A 464 2.18 -29.78 -16.41
CA LYS A 464 1.67 -30.71 -17.44
C LYS A 464 0.16 -30.93 -17.34
N ILE A 465 -0.38 -30.97 -16.12
CA ILE A 465 -1.82 -31.06 -15.87
C ILE A 465 -2.49 -29.76 -16.32
N ASN A 466 -1.99 -28.59 -15.89
CA ASN A 466 -2.53 -27.28 -16.25
C ASN A 466 -2.56 -27.07 -17.78
N ALA A 467 -1.45 -27.33 -18.47
CA ALA A 467 -1.39 -27.23 -19.93
C ALA A 467 -2.40 -28.16 -20.64
N LYS A 468 -2.84 -29.25 -20.00
CA LYS A 468 -3.88 -30.15 -20.54
C LYS A 468 -5.29 -29.66 -20.23
N LEU A 469 -5.49 -28.95 -19.12
CA LEU A 469 -6.75 -28.27 -18.80
C LEU A 469 -6.97 -27.08 -19.74
N ASP A 470 -5.93 -26.28 -19.99
CA ASP A 470 -5.92 -25.19 -20.99
C ASP A 470 -6.27 -25.70 -22.40
N GLU A 471 -5.69 -26.84 -22.83
CA GLU A 471 -6.00 -27.47 -24.13
C GLU A 471 -7.49 -27.87 -24.27
N LEU A 472 -8.16 -28.12 -23.14
CA LEU A 472 -9.56 -28.53 -23.06
C LEU A 472 -10.52 -27.36 -22.77
N GLY A 473 -10.01 -26.15 -22.49
CA GLY A 473 -10.80 -24.98 -22.09
C GLY A 473 -11.47 -25.15 -20.72
N LEU A 474 -10.77 -25.77 -19.77
CA LEU A 474 -11.25 -26.04 -18.41
C LEU A 474 -10.65 -25.03 -17.41
N ASP A 475 -10.86 -23.75 -17.70
CA ASP A 475 -10.20 -22.61 -17.05
C ASP A 475 -10.51 -22.48 -15.54
N THR A 476 -11.58 -23.13 -15.07
CA THR A 476 -11.98 -23.22 -13.65
C THR A 476 -11.17 -24.23 -12.84
N VAL A 477 -10.40 -25.12 -13.49
CA VAL A 477 -9.64 -26.19 -12.83
C VAL A 477 -8.16 -25.87 -12.83
N LYS A 478 -7.49 -25.99 -11.69
CA LYS A 478 -6.04 -25.79 -11.57
C LYS A 478 -5.36 -26.84 -10.71
N ALA A 479 -4.18 -27.27 -11.14
CA ALA A 479 -3.26 -28.11 -10.40
C ALA A 479 -2.15 -27.27 -9.75
N THR A 480 -1.97 -27.41 -8.44
CA THR A 480 -0.96 -26.72 -7.62
C THR A 480 -0.14 -27.73 -6.82
N VAL A 481 1.10 -27.36 -6.48
CA VAL A 481 2.00 -28.21 -5.68
C VAL A 481 1.81 -27.88 -4.20
N LEU A 482 1.60 -28.91 -3.37
CA LEU A 482 1.43 -28.77 -1.92
C LEU A 482 2.77 -28.84 -1.16
N PRO A 483 2.83 -28.38 0.11
CA PRO A 483 4.01 -28.50 0.97
C PRO A 483 4.53 -29.94 1.11
N GLU A 484 5.82 -30.05 1.45
CA GLU A 484 6.49 -31.34 1.61
C GLU A 484 5.83 -32.21 2.69
N THR A 485 5.48 -33.44 2.32
CA THR A 485 4.88 -34.46 3.20
C THR A 485 5.82 -35.66 3.28
N GLU A 486 5.99 -36.25 4.47
CA GLU A 486 6.81 -37.46 4.65
C GLU A 486 6.09 -38.69 4.09
N VAL A 487 6.78 -39.48 3.25
CA VAL A 487 6.30 -40.77 2.75
C VAL A 487 7.01 -41.92 3.48
N PHE A 488 6.31 -43.03 3.70
CA PHE A 488 6.84 -44.24 4.35
C PHE A 488 6.74 -45.45 3.42
N PHE A 489 7.71 -46.36 3.51
CA PHE A 489 7.63 -47.65 2.82
C PHE A 489 6.49 -48.50 3.40
N SER A 490 5.56 -48.92 2.56
CA SER A 490 4.44 -49.81 2.90
C SER A 490 4.85 -51.29 2.95
N ILE A 491 5.93 -51.68 2.26
CA ILE A 491 6.43 -53.06 2.20
C ILE A 491 7.93 -53.18 2.47
N ASN A 492 8.39 -54.38 2.86
CA ASN A 492 9.80 -54.65 3.10
C ASN A 492 10.55 -54.89 1.77
N ILE A 493 11.39 -53.94 1.37
CA ILE A 493 12.26 -54.02 0.18
C ILE A 493 13.71 -53.76 0.61
N PRO A 494 14.50 -54.79 0.96
CA PRO A 494 15.86 -54.61 1.48
C PRO A 494 16.73 -53.73 0.56
N PRO A 495 17.41 -52.69 1.08
CA PRO A 495 17.69 -52.44 2.50
C PRO A 495 16.53 -51.83 3.32
N PHE A 496 15.51 -51.27 2.67
CA PHE A 496 14.37 -50.59 3.30
C PHE A 496 13.39 -51.57 3.98
N SER A 497 12.68 -51.09 5.00
CA SER A 497 11.74 -51.87 5.80
C SER A 497 10.38 -51.19 5.87
N ALA A 498 9.30 -51.96 5.96
CA ALA A 498 7.97 -51.39 6.07
C ALA A 498 7.87 -50.51 7.34
N GLY A 499 7.37 -49.28 7.18
CA GLY A 499 7.29 -48.25 8.22
C GLY A 499 8.55 -47.41 8.41
N SER A 500 9.64 -47.60 7.64
CA SER A 500 10.71 -46.60 7.59
C SER A 500 10.34 -45.46 6.64
N SER A 501 10.81 -44.25 6.94
CA SER A 501 10.70 -43.10 6.05
C SER A 501 11.38 -43.38 4.70
N ALA A 502 10.76 -42.87 3.64
CA ALA A 502 11.24 -42.85 2.26
C ALA A 502 11.59 -41.41 1.81
N GLY A 503 11.72 -40.47 2.77
CA GLY A 503 11.95 -39.05 2.52
C GLY A 503 10.66 -38.25 2.38
N PHE A 504 10.81 -36.99 1.98
CA PHE A 504 9.71 -36.06 1.73
C PHE A 504 9.34 -36.03 0.24
N TYR A 505 8.10 -35.68 -0.06
CA TYR A 505 7.61 -35.46 -1.42
C TYR A 505 6.54 -34.36 -1.41
N ASN A 506 6.27 -33.72 -2.55
CA ASN A 506 5.19 -32.76 -2.68
C ASN A 506 3.96 -33.43 -3.34
N PRO A 507 2.81 -33.50 -2.65
CA PRO A 507 1.55 -33.84 -3.29
C PRO A 507 1.15 -32.74 -4.30
N ILE A 508 0.20 -33.06 -5.20
CA ILE A 508 -0.38 -32.10 -6.13
C ILE A 508 -1.88 -32.00 -5.84
N ARG A 509 -2.39 -30.81 -5.55
CA ARG A 509 -3.82 -30.57 -5.43
C ARG A 509 -4.39 -30.14 -6.77
N ILE A 510 -5.48 -30.75 -7.21
CA ILE A 510 -6.29 -30.31 -8.35
C ILE A 510 -7.58 -29.74 -7.77
N THR A 511 -7.85 -28.45 -7.96
CA THR A 511 -9.05 -27.76 -7.47
C THR A 511 -9.94 -27.38 -8.64
N ASN A 512 -11.26 -27.60 -8.55
CA ASN A 512 -12.24 -27.03 -9.47
C ASN A 512 -13.02 -25.88 -8.81
N LEU A 513 -13.03 -24.73 -9.46
CA LEU A 513 -13.82 -23.53 -9.14
C LEU A 513 -15.04 -23.41 -10.08
N GLY A 514 -15.67 -24.55 -10.38
CA GLY A 514 -16.82 -24.70 -11.28
C GLY A 514 -17.86 -25.63 -10.68
N GLU A 515 -19.11 -25.59 -11.17
CA GLU A 515 -20.20 -26.44 -10.65
C GLU A 515 -19.99 -27.95 -10.95
N GLU A 516 -19.02 -28.29 -11.80
CA GLU A 516 -18.74 -29.66 -12.21
C GLU A 516 -18.03 -30.49 -11.11
N ALA A 517 -18.45 -31.74 -10.93
CA ALA A 517 -17.76 -32.67 -10.04
C ALA A 517 -16.38 -33.08 -10.59
N LEU A 518 -15.32 -32.86 -9.83
CA LEU A 518 -13.97 -33.38 -10.07
C LEU A 518 -13.84 -34.81 -9.49
N VAL A 519 -13.50 -35.78 -10.33
CA VAL A 519 -13.44 -37.21 -9.93
C VAL A 519 -12.16 -37.87 -10.42
N GLY A 520 -11.36 -38.41 -9.49
CA GLY A 520 -10.14 -39.14 -9.80
C GLY A 520 -10.45 -40.50 -10.42
N GLU A 521 -9.84 -40.85 -11.55
CA GLU A 521 -10.07 -42.15 -12.19
C GLU A 521 -8.91 -43.13 -12.00
N THR A 522 -7.83 -42.95 -12.77
CA THR A 522 -6.77 -43.96 -12.88
C THR A 522 -5.40 -43.31 -13.05
N ILE A 523 -4.41 -43.89 -12.38
CA ILE A 523 -3.00 -43.54 -12.54
C ILE A 523 -2.35 -44.74 -13.23
N GLU A 524 -1.93 -44.56 -14.48
CA GLU A 524 -1.23 -45.59 -15.24
C GLU A 524 0.24 -45.64 -14.83
N THR A 525 0.75 -46.85 -14.61
CA THR A 525 2.16 -47.12 -14.32
C THR A 525 2.81 -47.94 -15.43
N SER A 526 4.08 -47.67 -15.68
CA SER A 526 4.93 -48.43 -16.58
C SER A 526 5.43 -49.72 -15.91
N LYS A 527 5.57 -50.79 -16.69
CA LYS A 527 6.10 -52.06 -16.18
C LYS A 527 7.63 -51.96 -16.02
N LEU A 528 8.07 -51.79 -14.78
CA LEU A 528 9.49 -51.82 -14.40
C LEU A 528 9.96 -53.27 -14.20
N ASP A 529 11.21 -53.57 -14.59
CA ASP A 529 11.80 -54.92 -14.50
C ASP A 529 12.59 -55.16 -13.19
N TYR A 530 12.55 -54.20 -12.25
CA TYR A 530 13.11 -54.25 -10.90
C TYR A 530 11.99 -54.15 -9.85
N LYS A 531 12.32 -54.36 -8.57
CA LYS A 531 11.37 -54.10 -7.48
C LYS A 531 11.23 -52.59 -7.30
N THR A 532 10.01 -52.08 -7.34
CA THR A 532 9.66 -50.70 -6.98
C THR A 532 8.53 -50.67 -5.98
N GLU A 533 8.32 -49.50 -5.38
CA GLU A 533 7.13 -49.19 -4.60
C GLU A 533 6.54 -47.87 -5.12
N LEU A 534 5.61 -47.99 -6.06
CA LEU A 534 4.90 -46.85 -6.67
C LEU A 534 3.60 -46.60 -5.91
N ASN A 535 3.53 -45.48 -5.21
CA ASN A 535 2.34 -45.00 -4.52
C ASN A 535 1.67 -43.92 -5.38
N GLY A 536 0.63 -44.32 -6.11
CA GLY A 536 -0.22 -43.44 -6.91
C GLY A 536 -1.65 -43.50 -6.41
N VAL A 537 -2.19 -42.40 -5.87
CA VAL A 537 -3.56 -42.33 -5.35
C VAL A 537 -4.15 -40.92 -5.50
N PHE A 538 -5.46 -40.85 -5.75
CA PHE A 538 -6.26 -39.65 -5.56
C PHE A 538 -7.01 -39.77 -4.24
N ASN A 539 -6.95 -38.72 -3.41
CA ASN A 539 -7.85 -38.55 -2.28
C ASN A 539 -8.83 -37.43 -2.62
N GLU A 540 -10.14 -37.69 -2.46
CA GLU A 540 -11.16 -36.66 -2.51
C GLU A 540 -11.00 -35.74 -1.29
N VAL A 541 -11.02 -34.43 -1.52
CA VAL A 541 -11.10 -33.41 -0.47
C VAL A 541 -12.58 -33.07 -0.30
N ASP A 542 -13.05 -32.89 0.94
CA ASP A 542 -14.45 -32.54 1.21
C ASP A 542 -14.85 -31.25 0.48
N THR A 543 -16.08 -31.20 -0.04
CA THR A 543 -16.62 -30.03 -0.75
C THR A 543 -16.75 -28.83 0.18
N GLU A 544 -16.05 -27.74 -0.17
CA GLU A 544 -16.17 -26.44 0.50
C GLU A 544 -17.23 -25.60 -0.23
N ASN A 545 -18.17 -24.99 0.51
CA ASN A 545 -19.08 -23.99 -0.05
C ASN A 545 -18.35 -22.65 -0.13
N ASN A 546 -17.80 -22.31 -1.29
CA ASN A 546 -17.25 -20.98 -1.52
C ASN A 546 -18.39 -20.04 -1.90
N ASP A 547 -18.76 -19.17 -0.97
CA ASP A 547 -19.81 -18.18 -1.24
C ASP A 547 -19.26 -17.00 -2.02
N THR A 548 -19.85 -16.71 -3.19
CA THR A 548 -19.43 -15.56 -4.00
C THR A 548 -19.95 -14.29 -3.33
N PRO A 549 -19.08 -13.39 -2.86
CA PRO A 549 -19.50 -12.22 -2.10
C PRO A 549 -20.21 -11.20 -2.99
N VAL A 550 -21.13 -10.43 -2.40
CA VAL A 550 -21.81 -9.34 -3.11
C VAL A 550 -20.92 -8.10 -3.13
N SER A 551 -20.25 -7.86 -4.26
CA SER A 551 -19.30 -6.76 -4.45
C SER A 551 -19.82 -5.64 -5.35
N ILE A 552 -19.20 -4.46 -5.26
CA ILE A 552 -19.48 -3.26 -6.08
C ILE A 552 -18.20 -2.45 -6.29
N ASN A 553 -18.03 -1.83 -7.46
CA ASN A 553 -16.90 -0.94 -7.72
C ASN A 553 -17.22 0.50 -7.31
N VAL A 554 -16.23 1.20 -6.78
CA VAL A 554 -16.34 2.57 -6.29
C VAL A 554 -15.27 3.43 -6.96
N ASP A 555 -15.66 4.47 -7.69
CA ASP A 555 -14.73 5.43 -8.31
C ASP A 555 -14.68 6.71 -7.47
N LEU A 556 -13.49 7.17 -7.05
CA LEU A 556 -13.30 8.42 -6.30
C LEU A 556 -12.40 9.40 -7.07
N GLU A 557 -12.83 10.66 -7.24
CA GLU A 557 -11.98 11.74 -7.78
C GLU A 557 -12.25 13.07 -7.09
N LYS A 558 -11.27 13.65 -6.39
CA LYS A 558 -11.36 14.99 -5.79
C LYS A 558 -12.59 15.22 -4.89
N VAL A 559 -13.01 14.20 -4.13
CA VAL A 559 -14.08 14.35 -3.13
C VAL A 559 -13.62 15.28 -2.00
N GLY A 560 -14.49 16.19 -1.56
CA GLY A 560 -14.15 17.27 -0.62
C GLY A 560 -13.47 18.48 -1.28
N LEU A 561 -13.22 18.49 -2.59
CA LEU A 561 -12.62 19.60 -3.33
C LEU A 561 -11.25 20.09 -2.79
N ALA A 562 -10.45 19.17 -2.24
CA ALA A 562 -9.21 19.41 -1.48
C ALA A 562 -9.39 20.04 -0.07
N GLY A 563 -10.59 19.95 0.48
CA GLY A 563 -10.86 19.96 1.92
C GLY A 563 -11.49 18.63 2.35
N ASN A 564 -12.26 18.64 3.43
CA ASN A 564 -13.01 17.47 3.91
C ASN A 564 -14.26 17.25 3.03
N GLY A 565 -14.53 16.00 2.66
CA GLY A 565 -15.77 15.60 1.98
C GLY A 565 -16.77 14.93 2.92
N GLY A 566 -17.95 14.61 2.38
CA GLY A 566 -19.03 13.92 3.09
C GLY A 566 -18.91 12.39 3.05
N ALA A 567 -19.99 11.72 3.40
CA ALA A 567 -20.09 10.27 3.52
C ALA A 567 -20.45 9.60 2.19
N LEU A 568 -19.91 8.40 1.97
CA LEU A 568 -20.33 7.49 0.91
C LEU A 568 -20.92 6.20 1.51
N VAL A 569 -22.22 6.00 1.31
CA VAL A 569 -22.96 4.83 1.82
C VAL A 569 -23.56 4.05 0.66
N ILE A 570 -23.17 2.79 0.48
CA ILE A 570 -23.68 1.92 -0.60
C ILE A 570 -24.24 0.63 0.03
N GLY A 571 -25.53 0.37 -0.15
CA GLY A 571 -26.20 -0.70 0.61
C GLY A 571 -27.53 -1.17 0.05
N SER A 572 -28.29 -1.82 0.91
CA SER A 572 -29.59 -2.42 0.62
C SER A 572 -30.74 -1.46 0.96
N MET A 573 -31.82 -1.50 0.17
CA MET A 573 -33.10 -0.84 0.46
C MET A 573 -33.85 -1.47 1.65
N ASN A 574 -33.32 -2.56 2.20
CA ASN A 574 -33.91 -3.32 3.30
C ASN A 574 -34.02 -2.49 4.59
N LYS A 575 -35.07 -2.72 5.39
CA LYS A 575 -35.47 -1.81 6.48
C LYS A 575 -36.01 -2.52 7.71
N SER A 576 -35.65 -2.00 8.88
CA SER A 576 -36.22 -2.45 10.16
C SER A 576 -37.72 -2.13 10.25
N SER A 577 -38.39 -2.66 11.27
CA SER A 577 -39.78 -2.29 11.60
C SER A 577 -39.97 -0.78 11.79
N ASP A 578 -38.88 -0.05 12.09
CA ASP A 578 -38.85 1.38 12.36
C ASP A 578 -38.40 2.20 11.12
N ASN A 579 -38.33 1.56 9.94
CA ASN A 579 -37.92 2.12 8.64
C ASN A 579 -36.48 2.62 8.53
N LYS A 580 -35.62 2.36 9.52
CA LYS A 580 -34.16 2.54 9.42
C LYS A 580 -33.57 1.48 8.49
N PHE A 581 -32.53 1.83 7.74
CA PHE A 581 -31.84 0.92 6.80
C PHE A 581 -30.89 0.00 7.57
N ASP A 582 -31.46 -0.91 8.34
CA ASP A 582 -30.76 -1.74 9.33
C ASP A 582 -31.61 -2.98 9.68
N ALA A 583 -31.88 -3.83 8.68
CA ALA A 583 -32.62 -5.07 8.88
C ALA A 583 -31.93 -6.29 8.28
N LYS A 584 -31.69 -7.25 9.17
CA LYS A 584 -31.53 -8.65 8.80
C LYS A 584 -32.91 -9.28 8.54
N GLU A 585 -33.23 -9.55 7.28
CA GLU A 585 -34.37 -10.41 6.93
C GLU A 585 -34.09 -11.87 7.32
N SER A 586 -35.08 -12.54 7.92
CA SER A 586 -34.91 -13.90 8.47
C SER A 586 -35.25 -15.03 7.48
N THR A 587 -35.52 -14.69 6.22
CA THR A 587 -35.96 -15.64 5.20
C THR A 587 -35.44 -15.25 3.81
N THR A 588 -34.79 -16.21 3.13
CA THR A 588 -34.27 -16.20 1.74
C THR A 588 -32.96 -15.44 1.49
N ASP A 589 -32.34 -15.76 0.35
CA ASP A 589 -30.91 -15.65 0.01
C ASP A 589 -30.40 -14.22 -0.29
N THR A 590 -31.07 -13.21 0.26
CA THR A 590 -30.80 -11.77 0.03
C THR A 590 -30.04 -11.17 1.21
N VAL A 591 -28.96 -10.44 0.96
CA VAL A 591 -28.15 -9.79 2.00
C VAL A 591 -28.65 -8.39 2.39
N ALA A 592 -28.25 -7.94 3.59
CA ALA A 592 -28.63 -6.65 4.16
C ALA A 592 -27.76 -5.46 3.67
N GLY A 593 -26.81 -5.70 2.76
CA GLY A 593 -25.86 -4.73 2.20
C GLY A 593 -24.80 -5.43 1.35
N PHE A 594 -23.63 -4.83 1.19
CA PHE A 594 -22.52 -5.35 0.37
C PHE A 594 -21.44 -5.99 1.24
N ASP A 595 -20.80 -7.02 0.68
CA ASP A 595 -19.67 -7.71 1.28
C ASP A 595 -18.33 -7.04 0.95
N GLU A 596 -18.16 -6.56 -0.29
CA GLU A 596 -16.89 -6.02 -0.77
C GLU A 596 -17.05 -4.70 -1.56
N PHE A 597 -16.16 -3.74 -1.31
CA PHE A 597 -15.99 -2.55 -2.15
C PHE A 597 -14.64 -2.59 -2.86
N ASN A 598 -14.64 -2.41 -4.18
CA ASN A 598 -13.42 -2.25 -4.98
C ASN A 598 -13.24 -0.76 -5.31
N VAL A 599 -12.43 -0.05 -4.52
CA VAL A 599 -12.24 1.40 -4.63
C VAL A 599 -11.13 1.71 -5.63
N THR A 600 -11.40 2.57 -6.60
CA THR A 600 -10.43 3.12 -7.56
C THR A 600 -10.32 4.64 -7.39
N VAL A 601 -9.14 5.12 -7.03
CA VAL A 601 -8.87 6.53 -6.79
C VAL A 601 -8.20 7.17 -8.00
N LYS A 602 -8.75 8.29 -8.48
CA LYS A 602 -8.31 9.00 -9.69
C LYS A 602 -7.75 10.39 -9.35
N GLY A 603 -6.70 10.78 -10.06
CA GLY A 603 -6.17 12.15 -10.06
C GLY A 603 -4.68 12.22 -9.71
N ASP A 604 -4.18 13.43 -9.52
CA ASP A 604 -2.84 13.69 -8.98
C ASP A 604 -2.92 14.18 -7.53
N LYS A 605 -1.79 14.48 -6.88
CA LYS A 605 -1.75 15.06 -5.52
C LYS A 605 -2.45 16.43 -5.37
N SER A 606 -3.02 17.02 -6.43
CA SER A 606 -3.92 18.19 -6.38
C SER A 606 -5.42 17.83 -6.41
N LYS A 607 -5.74 16.55 -6.61
CA LYS A 607 -7.08 15.96 -6.74
C LYS A 607 -7.40 14.91 -5.66
N ASN A 608 -6.74 14.97 -4.52
CA ASN A 608 -6.98 14.10 -3.36
C ASN A 608 -8.48 14.02 -3.01
N SER A 609 -8.92 12.82 -2.61
CA SER A 609 -10.29 12.56 -2.17
C SER A 609 -10.34 12.40 -0.65
N SER A 610 -11.37 12.96 -0.02
CA SER A 610 -11.59 12.85 1.42
C SER A 610 -13.05 12.48 1.70
N LEU A 611 -13.26 11.43 2.49
CA LEU A 611 -14.57 10.94 2.92
C LEU A 611 -14.69 11.05 4.44
N SER A 612 -15.87 11.44 4.93
CA SER A 612 -16.19 11.30 6.35
C SER A 612 -16.53 9.85 6.72
N ALA A 613 -17.11 9.09 5.79
CA ALA A 613 -17.42 7.68 5.97
C ALA A 613 -17.40 6.90 4.65
N LEU A 614 -17.08 5.61 4.72
CA LEU A 614 -17.21 4.62 3.64
C LEU A 614 -17.89 3.36 4.19
N GLU A 615 -19.21 3.23 3.97
CA GLU A 615 -20.03 2.24 4.67
C GLU A 615 -20.93 1.41 3.75
N SER A 616 -21.26 0.19 4.22
CA SER A 616 -22.43 -0.56 3.75
C SER A 616 -23.44 -0.81 4.87
N THR A 617 -24.72 -0.86 4.50
CA THR A 617 -25.85 -0.99 5.44
C THR A 617 -25.77 -2.24 6.31
N ASN A 618 -26.30 -2.16 7.53
CA ASN A 618 -26.36 -3.28 8.48
C ASN A 618 -24.97 -3.88 8.78
N ASN A 619 -23.90 -3.06 8.73
CA ASN A 619 -22.53 -3.48 9.05
C ASN A 619 -22.13 -4.75 8.27
N THR A 620 -22.42 -4.78 6.97
CA THR A 620 -22.23 -5.97 6.11
C THR A 620 -20.87 -6.03 5.43
N LEU A 621 -20.19 -4.88 5.29
CA LEU A 621 -18.91 -4.77 4.60
C LEU A 621 -17.84 -5.62 5.31
N ARG A 622 -17.20 -6.52 4.57
CA ARG A 622 -16.15 -7.43 5.06
C ARG A 622 -14.80 -7.11 4.44
N LYS A 623 -14.76 -6.64 3.19
CA LYS A 623 -13.51 -6.32 2.48
C LYS A 623 -13.60 -5.00 1.72
N VAL A 624 -12.51 -4.25 1.73
CA VAL A 624 -12.30 -3.09 0.86
C VAL A 624 -10.94 -3.22 0.21
N THR A 625 -10.89 -3.16 -1.13
CA THR A 625 -9.62 -2.98 -1.86
C THR A 625 -9.52 -1.53 -2.33
N ILE A 626 -8.31 -0.97 -2.33
CA ILE A 626 -8.05 0.41 -2.71
C ILE A 626 -6.91 0.43 -3.75
N ASP A 627 -7.26 0.79 -4.98
CA ASP A 627 -6.36 0.86 -6.12
C ASP A 627 -6.22 2.30 -6.61
N SER A 628 -5.03 2.66 -7.08
CA SER A 628 -4.87 3.86 -7.91
C SER A 628 -5.25 3.54 -9.36
N LYS A 629 -6.08 4.36 -9.99
CA LYS A 629 -6.25 4.33 -11.45
C LYS A 629 -4.87 4.48 -12.12
N ALA A 630 -4.60 3.81 -13.23
CA ALA A 630 -3.31 3.92 -13.91
C ALA A 630 -2.87 5.38 -14.16
N GLY A 631 -1.67 5.76 -13.68
CA GLY A 631 -1.15 7.13 -13.70
C GLY A 631 -1.71 8.08 -12.62
N SER A 632 -2.52 7.57 -11.69
CA SER A 632 -3.06 8.32 -10.55
C SER A 632 -2.07 8.34 -9.37
N THR A 633 -1.93 9.49 -8.74
CA THR A 633 -1.13 9.72 -7.52
C THR A 633 -1.94 10.48 -6.45
N ALA A 634 -3.25 10.60 -6.62
CA ALA A 634 -4.13 11.27 -5.65
C ALA A 634 -4.23 10.48 -4.34
N ASN A 635 -4.13 11.21 -3.23
CA ASN A 635 -4.28 10.66 -1.87
C ASN A 635 -5.75 10.39 -1.54
N LEU A 636 -6.00 9.52 -0.55
CA LEU A 636 -7.33 9.19 -0.03
C LEU A 636 -7.36 9.33 1.50
N THR A 637 -8.37 10.03 2.02
CA THR A 637 -8.69 10.02 3.46
C THR A 637 -10.05 9.35 3.68
N ILE A 638 -10.12 8.36 4.57
CA ILE A 638 -11.35 7.76 5.09
C ILE A 638 -11.43 8.07 6.58
N GLY A 639 -12.49 8.77 6.98
CA GLY A 639 -12.67 9.23 8.36
C GLY A 639 -12.05 10.60 8.63
N ASN A 640 -12.40 11.60 7.82
CA ASN A 640 -11.94 12.97 8.02
C ASN A 640 -12.62 13.67 9.23
N VAL A 641 -12.35 14.96 9.47
CA VAL A 641 -12.89 15.68 10.64
C VAL A 641 -14.43 15.76 10.71
N ASN A 642 -15.14 15.43 9.63
CA ASN A 642 -16.60 15.44 9.58
C ASN A 642 -17.26 14.13 10.01
N THR A 643 -16.48 13.05 10.22
CA THR A 643 -16.95 11.73 10.69
C THR A 643 -17.91 11.81 11.87
N ASN A 644 -17.64 12.72 12.82
CA ASN A 644 -18.39 12.86 14.07
C ASN A 644 -19.03 14.24 14.26
N THR A 645 -19.08 15.10 13.23
CA THR A 645 -19.63 16.46 13.38
C THR A 645 -21.13 16.51 13.06
N ALA A 646 -21.95 16.78 14.07
CA ALA A 646 -23.27 17.33 13.81
C ALA A 646 -23.12 18.76 13.25
N PHE A 647 -23.90 19.15 12.24
CA PHE A 647 -23.80 20.46 11.57
C PHE A 647 -23.65 21.63 12.56
N GLY A 648 -22.51 22.34 12.49
CA GLY A 648 -22.19 23.47 13.37
C GLY A 648 -21.63 23.13 14.75
N ALA A 649 -21.29 21.86 15.02
CA ALA A 649 -20.45 21.46 16.14
C ALA A 649 -18.98 21.91 15.90
N ALA A 650 -18.16 21.87 16.96
CA ALA A 650 -16.72 21.93 16.80
C ALA A 650 -16.21 20.59 16.23
N GLU A 651 -15.10 20.63 15.49
CA GLU A 651 -14.33 19.45 15.08
C GLU A 651 -14.17 18.52 16.29
N THR A 652 -14.75 17.32 16.19
CA THR A 652 -14.71 16.31 17.25
C THR A 652 -13.71 15.27 16.80
N LEU A 653 -12.59 15.20 17.53
CA LEU A 653 -11.51 14.28 17.23
C LEU A 653 -12.01 12.83 17.34
N ILE A 654 -11.52 11.95 16.48
CA ILE A 654 -11.71 10.50 16.62
C ILE A 654 -10.79 10.05 17.77
N THR A 655 -11.35 9.39 18.78
CA THR A 655 -10.62 9.04 20.02
C THR A 655 -10.96 7.65 20.59
N ASP A 656 -11.91 6.94 20.00
CA ASP A 656 -12.42 5.65 20.47
C ASP A 656 -13.02 4.85 19.29
N SER A 657 -13.19 3.54 19.49
CA SER A 657 -13.70 2.63 18.46
C SER A 657 -15.09 3.01 17.97
N ALA A 658 -15.95 3.52 18.86
CA ALA A 658 -17.31 3.95 18.54
C ALA A 658 -17.35 5.21 17.65
N SER A 659 -16.39 6.12 17.81
CA SER A 659 -16.23 7.33 17.00
C SER A 659 -15.56 7.02 15.65
N ALA A 660 -14.61 6.08 15.62
CA ALA A 660 -13.98 5.60 14.39
C ALA A 660 -14.93 4.73 13.55
N ALA A 661 -15.86 4.03 14.20
CA ALA A 661 -16.89 3.22 13.56
C ALA A 661 -17.94 4.04 12.77
N ASN A 662 -17.95 5.37 12.88
CA ASN A 662 -18.74 6.23 11.98
C ASN A 662 -17.98 6.58 10.67
N ALA A 663 -16.73 6.14 10.53
CA ALA A 663 -15.93 6.27 9.31
C ALA A 663 -15.81 4.93 8.56
N PHE A 664 -15.37 3.89 9.27
CA PHE A 664 -15.02 2.59 8.70
C PHE A 664 -15.16 1.50 9.77
N LYS A 665 -16.28 0.77 9.73
CA LYS A 665 -16.71 -0.13 10.82
C LYS A 665 -16.52 -1.61 10.53
N ASP A 666 -15.84 -2.32 11.44
CA ASP A 666 -15.80 -3.79 11.52
C ASP A 666 -15.48 -4.50 10.18
N VAL A 667 -14.71 -3.85 9.32
CA VAL A 667 -14.25 -4.44 8.05
C VAL A 667 -13.12 -5.41 8.38
N GLN A 668 -13.18 -6.61 7.85
CA GLN A 668 -12.16 -7.63 8.11
C GLN A 668 -10.88 -7.36 7.31
N VAL A 669 -11.01 -7.04 6.02
CA VAL A 669 -9.87 -6.84 5.12
C VAL A 669 -9.88 -5.44 4.53
N MET A 670 -8.80 -4.70 4.72
CA MET A 670 -8.52 -3.43 4.04
C MET A 670 -7.21 -3.61 3.28
N ASP A 671 -7.26 -3.62 1.95
CA ASP A 671 -6.09 -3.91 1.10
C ASP A 671 -5.85 -2.78 0.12
N ALA A 672 -4.93 -1.88 0.46
CA ALA A 672 -4.47 -0.79 -0.39
C ALA A 672 -3.13 -1.09 -1.08
N SER A 673 -2.67 -2.35 -1.13
CA SER A 673 -1.32 -2.71 -1.61
C SER A 673 -1.01 -2.28 -3.06
N ALA A 674 -2.04 -2.04 -3.89
CA ALA A 674 -1.90 -1.50 -5.23
C ALA A 674 -2.03 0.04 -5.33
N PHE A 675 -2.41 0.72 -4.25
CA PHE A 675 -2.52 2.17 -4.15
C PHE A 675 -1.15 2.87 -4.27
N LYS A 676 -1.14 4.08 -4.82
CA LYS A 676 0.05 4.88 -5.17
C LYS A 676 0.02 6.30 -4.61
N GLY A 677 -1.13 6.72 -4.08
CA GLY A 677 -1.26 7.94 -3.29
C GLY A 677 -1.03 7.63 -1.81
N ASP A 678 -1.03 8.67 -0.98
CA ASP A 678 -0.96 8.52 0.47
C ASP A 678 -2.38 8.22 1.02
N LEU A 679 -2.54 7.22 1.89
CA LEU A 679 -3.81 6.79 2.50
C LEU A 679 -3.86 7.24 3.97
N THR A 680 -4.90 7.96 4.38
CA THR A 680 -5.25 8.13 5.80
C THR A 680 -6.53 7.34 6.10
N LEU A 681 -6.48 6.41 7.05
CA LEU A 681 -7.61 5.57 7.45
C LEU A 681 -7.86 5.66 8.96
N ASN A 682 -9.10 5.94 9.34
CA ASN A 682 -9.57 5.80 10.72
C ASN A 682 -10.61 4.67 10.79
N ALA A 683 -10.27 3.57 11.45
CA ALA A 683 -11.09 2.36 11.50
C ALA A 683 -11.52 1.99 12.93
N GLY A 684 -12.81 1.69 13.11
CA GLY A 684 -13.39 1.25 14.37
C GLY A 684 -13.76 -0.24 14.35
N ILE A 685 -13.19 -1.00 15.28
CA ILE A 685 -13.47 -2.42 15.54
C ILE A 685 -14.26 -2.51 16.85
N THR A 686 -15.56 -2.75 16.74
CA THR A 686 -16.56 -2.62 17.83
C THR A 686 -17.00 -3.97 18.40
N ASP A 687 -17.78 -3.96 19.50
CA ASP A 687 -18.36 -5.17 20.09
C ASP A 687 -19.22 -6.02 19.12
N GLU A 688 -19.72 -5.41 18.04
CA GLU A 688 -20.49 -6.10 16.99
C GLU A 688 -19.68 -7.18 16.26
N ILE A 689 -18.34 -7.12 16.24
CA ILE A 689 -17.52 -8.20 15.64
C ILE A 689 -17.75 -9.56 16.31
N ILE A 690 -18.18 -9.57 17.57
CA ILE A 690 -18.48 -10.80 18.31
C ILE A 690 -19.61 -11.56 17.63
N ALA A 691 -20.63 -10.85 17.16
CA ALA A 691 -21.72 -11.44 16.40
C ALA A 691 -21.36 -11.66 14.93
N LYS A 692 -20.54 -10.78 14.33
CA LYS A 692 -20.21 -10.79 12.90
C LYS A 692 -19.20 -11.87 12.50
N TYR A 693 -18.16 -12.12 13.31
CA TYR A 693 -17.04 -13.00 12.96
C TYR A 693 -16.64 -14.01 14.06
N LEU A 694 -16.93 -13.77 15.35
CA LEU A 694 -16.35 -14.57 16.45
C LEU A 694 -17.29 -15.64 17.05
N ASN A 695 -18.60 -15.51 16.90
CA ASN A 695 -19.58 -16.49 17.41
C ASN A 695 -19.96 -17.51 16.33
N ASN A 696 -19.53 -18.77 16.52
CA ASN A 696 -19.87 -19.89 15.64
C ASN A 696 -21.17 -20.62 16.04
N ASP A 697 -22.10 -19.90 16.67
CA ASP A 697 -23.47 -20.38 16.85
C ASP A 697 -24.10 -20.58 15.47
N ASP A 698 -24.64 -21.78 15.24
CA ASP A 698 -25.11 -22.34 13.95
C ASP A 698 -26.36 -21.61 13.40
N VAL A 699 -26.14 -20.35 13.02
CA VAL A 699 -27.11 -19.40 12.48
C VAL A 699 -26.51 -18.87 11.19
N THR A 700 -27.28 -18.90 10.10
CA THR A 700 -26.99 -18.15 8.89
C THR A 700 -27.01 -16.65 9.21
N LEU A 701 -25.89 -16.14 9.71
CA LEU A 701 -25.61 -14.73 9.96
C LEU A 701 -24.79 -14.23 8.76
N TYR A 702 -25.22 -13.11 8.19
CA TYR A 702 -24.61 -12.51 7.00
C TYR A 702 -24.52 -13.40 5.74
N GLY A 703 -25.09 -14.61 5.74
CA GLY A 703 -25.11 -15.53 4.59
C GLY A 703 -24.08 -16.66 4.67
N LEU A 704 -23.20 -16.68 5.67
CA LEU A 704 -22.19 -17.71 5.83
C LEU A 704 -22.82 -19.07 6.19
N ASN A 705 -22.58 -20.07 5.35
CA ASN A 705 -22.77 -21.48 5.69
C ASN A 705 -21.49 -21.97 6.39
N ASP A 706 -21.50 -21.93 7.72
CA ASP A 706 -20.43 -22.34 8.64
C ASP A 706 -19.30 -21.31 8.87
N ALA A 707 -19.53 -20.39 9.82
CA ALA A 707 -18.51 -19.44 10.28
C ALA A 707 -17.25 -20.10 10.89
N ARG A 708 -17.27 -21.42 11.13
CA ARG A 708 -16.15 -22.21 11.66
C ARG A 708 -14.91 -22.28 10.77
N THR A 709 -15.03 -21.98 9.46
CA THR A 709 -13.91 -22.13 8.51
C THR A 709 -13.26 -20.82 8.08
N GLU A 710 -13.97 -19.69 8.15
CA GLU A 710 -13.36 -18.37 7.95
C GLU A 710 -12.59 -18.00 9.23
N VAL A 711 -11.25 -18.03 9.18
CA VAL A 711 -10.42 -17.49 10.26
C VAL A 711 -10.77 -16.02 10.44
N ALA A 712 -11.14 -15.61 11.66
CA ALA A 712 -11.40 -14.20 12.02
C ALA A 712 -10.09 -13.38 12.13
N LEU A 713 -9.32 -13.42 11.04
CA LEU A 713 -8.13 -12.62 10.79
C LEU A 713 -8.56 -11.32 10.12
N PHE A 714 -8.30 -10.21 10.80
CA PHE A 714 -8.34 -8.87 10.24
C PHE A 714 -7.01 -8.61 9.54
N ASP A 715 -7.02 -8.05 8.33
CA ASP A 715 -5.83 -7.90 7.49
C ASP A 715 -5.85 -6.53 6.83
N TYR A 716 -5.02 -5.61 7.33
CA TYR A 716 -4.98 -4.21 6.96
C TYR A 716 -3.62 -3.91 6.30
N LYS A 717 -3.63 -3.46 5.04
CA LYS A 717 -2.44 -3.13 4.26
C LYS A 717 -2.56 -1.75 3.64
N GLY A 718 -1.58 -0.88 3.87
CA GLY A 718 -1.34 0.28 3.02
C GLY A 718 -0.73 -0.11 1.68
N GLY A 719 -0.32 0.90 0.92
CA GLY A 719 0.11 0.82 -0.47
C GLY A 719 1.58 1.15 -0.67
N SER A 720 1.84 2.14 -1.53
CA SER A 720 3.19 2.68 -1.73
C SER A 720 3.25 4.21 -1.62
N GLY A 721 2.31 4.80 -0.88
CA GLY A 721 2.36 6.19 -0.42
C GLY A 721 2.94 6.25 0.99
N ASN A 722 2.88 7.40 1.64
CA ASN A 722 3.13 7.49 3.08
C ASN A 722 1.80 7.36 3.82
N ASP A 723 1.50 6.19 4.35
CA ASP A 723 0.15 5.83 4.78
C ASP A 723 -0.05 5.91 6.30
N GLU A 724 -1.17 6.49 6.73
CA GLU A 724 -1.58 6.69 8.13
C GLU A 724 -2.74 5.74 8.47
N LEU A 725 -2.48 4.70 9.28
CA LEU A 725 -3.41 3.64 9.64
C LEU A 725 -3.79 3.71 11.13
N ASN A 726 -4.88 4.41 11.45
CA ASN A 726 -5.39 4.59 12.81
C ASN A 726 -6.49 3.57 13.13
N ILE A 727 -6.19 2.62 14.01
CA ILE A 727 -7.03 1.47 14.34
C ILE A 727 -7.49 1.53 15.80
N PHE A 728 -8.80 1.62 16.02
CA PHE A 728 -9.42 1.71 17.34
C PHE A 728 -10.23 0.44 17.64
N ILE A 729 -9.94 -0.26 18.74
CA ILE A 729 -10.48 -1.59 19.05
C ILE A 729 -11.17 -1.61 20.42
N ASP A 730 -12.43 -2.08 20.46
CA ASP A 730 -13.29 -2.21 21.63
C ASP A 730 -12.83 -3.31 22.62
N GLU A 731 -12.98 -3.09 23.94
CA GLU A 731 -12.59 -4.07 24.98
C GLU A 731 -13.30 -5.43 24.85
N ALA A 732 -14.56 -5.46 24.40
CA ALA A 732 -15.36 -6.67 24.30
C ALA A 732 -14.93 -7.55 23.12
N ALA A 733 -14.46 -6.95 22.03
CA ALA A 733 -13.81 -7.66 20.91
C ALA A 733 -12.64 -8.52 21.41
N LEU A 734 -11.80 -7.94 22.28
CA LEU A 734 -10.64 -8.59 22.90
C LEU A 734 -11.06 -9.67 23.91
N ALA A 735 -12.13 -9.46 24.69
CA ALA A 735 -12.60 -10.43 25.67
C ALA A 735 -12.90 -11.82 25.06
N LYS A 736 -13.31 -11.86 23.77
CA LYS A 736 -13.54 -13.10 23.02
C LYS A 736 -12.28 -13.80 22.51
N ALA A 737 -11.14 -13.10 22.40
CA ALA A 737 -9.85 -13.74 22.12
C ALA A 737 -9.40 -14.70 23.25
N PHE A 738 -10.01 -14.62 24.43
CA PHE A 738 -9.69 -15.43 25.62
C PHE A 738 -10.86 -16.25 26.16
N ALA A 739 -12.06 -16.06 25.64
CA ALA A 739 -13.27 -16.67 26.15
C ALA A 739 -13.44 -18.12 25.67
N ASP A 740 -12.96 -19.03 26.52
CA ASP A 740 -13.24 -20.48 26.57
C ASP A 740 -12.25 -21.42 25.86
N THR A 741 -11.19 -21.79 26.59
CA THR A 741 -10.26 -22.90 26.24
C THR A 741 -10.92 -24.30 26.20
N THR A 742 -12.23 -24.40 26.42
CA THR A 742 -13.01 -25.65 26.30
C THR A 742 -14.00 -25.64 25.14
N ASP A 743 -14.17 -24.51 24.45
CA ASP A 743 -14.90 -24.43 23.18
C ASP A 743 -13.91 -24.59 22.03
N THR A 744 -13.88 -25.78 21.43
CA THR A 744 -13.02 -26.08 20.27
C THR A 744 -13.51 -25.45 18.97
N ASP A 745 -14.71 -24.86 19.00
CA ASP A 745 -15.46 -24.47 17.81
C ASP A 745 -15.59 -22.94 17.70
N ALA A 746 -14.94 -22.13 18.54
CA ALA A 746 -15.03 -20.67 18.52
C ALA A 746 -13.87 -19.99 17.76
N ASN A 747 -14.17 -18.99 16.93
CA ASN A 747 -13.18 -18.22 16.20
C ASN A 747 -12.39 -17.29 17.14
N THR A 748 -11.07 -17.31 17.04
CA THR A 748 -10.19 -16.39 17.77
C THR A 748 -9.93 -15.13 16.96
N PHE A 749 -10.12 -13.95 17.57
CA PHE A 749 -9.72 -12.67 16.96
C PHE A 749 -8.21 -12.65 16.70
N LYS A 750 -7.84 -12.29 15.47
CA LYS A 750 -6.46 -12.02 15.03
C LYS A 750 -6.43 -10.79 14.14
N MET A 751 -5.33 -10.05 14.14
CA MET A 751 -5.14 -8.90 13.27
C MET A 751 -3.70 -8.82 12.75
N ASN A 752 -3.56 -8.54 11.47
CA ASN A 752 -2.31 -8.18 10.83
C ASN A 752 -2.44 -6.75 10.30
N ILE A 753 -1.43 -5.92 10.52
CA ILE A 753 -1.34 -4.54 10.03
C ILE A 753 -0.01 -4.37 9.29
N ASN A 754 -0.04 -3.78 8.10
CA ASN A 754 1.12 -3.56 7.26
C ASN A 754 1.04 -2.14 6.65
N GLY A 755 2.03 -1.27 6.88
CA GLY A 755 2.09 0.06 6.24
C GLY A 755 2.31 -0.07 4.74
N GLY A 756 3.33 -0.83 4.35
CA GLY A 756 3.56 -1.23 2.96
C GLY A 756 4.93 -0.77 2.47
N ALA A 757 4.95 0.32 1.70
CA ALA A 757 6.19 0.90 1.19
C ALA A 757 6.08 2.43 1.13
N GLY A 758 6.51 3.08 2.18
CA GLY A 758 6.42 4.53 2.36
C GLY A 758 7.25 4.95 3.55
N ASN A 759 6.94 6.12 4.11
CA ASN A 759 7.19 6.35 5.52
C ASN A 759 5.81 6.36 6.18
N ASP A 760 5.43 5.23 6.75
CA ASP A 760 4.05 4.96 7.17
C ASP A 760 3.87 5.26 8.68
N GLU A 761 2.65 5.54 9.12
CA GLU A 761 2.29 5.83 10.52
C GLU A 761 1.15 4.91 10.95
N ILE A 762 1.38 4.01 11.89
CA ILE A 762 0.43 2.98 12.32
C ILE A 762 0.11 3.19 13.79
N THR A 763 -1.13 3.58 14.10
CA THR A 763 -1.61 3.81 15.46
C THR A 763 -2.60 2.73 15.87
N VAL A 764 -2.39 2.07 17.02
CA VAL A 764 -3.35 1.12 17.59
C VAL A 764 -3.81 1.58 18.98
N THR A 765 -5.13 1.69 19.16
CA THR A 765 -5.77 2.18 20.39
C THR A 765 -6.80 1.17 20.90
N PHE A 766 -6.89 0.99 22.23
CA PHE A 766 -7.91 0.15 22.88
C PHE A 766 -8.86 0.99 23.73
N ASP A 767 -10.17 0.76 23.58
CA ASP A 767 -11.19 1.41 24.41
C ASP A 767 -11.11 0.87 25.86
N ASP A 768 -10.87 1.75 26.83
CA ASP A 768 -10.77 1.48 28.28
C ASP A 768 -9.93 0.23 28.66
N ALA A 769 -8.62 0.28 28.36
CA ALA A 769 -7.64 -0.74 28.75
C ALA A 769 -7.63 -1.13 30.25
N SER A 770 -8.29 -0.38 31.13
CA SER A 770 -8.35 -0.66 32.58
C SER A 770 -9.13 -1.92 32.97
N ALA A 771 -9.82 -2.57 32.02
CA ALA A 771 -10.46 -3.88 32.20
C ALA A 771 -9.55 -5.07 31.84
N LEU A 772 -8.48 -4.88 31.05
CA LEU A 772 -7.65 -5.94 30.44
C LEU A 772 -6.64 -6.61 31.41
N VAL A 773 -6.68 -6.23 32.70
CA VAL A 773 -5.69 -6.45 33.77
C VAL A 773 -5.43 -7.92 34.17
N THR A 774 -5.73 -8.91 33.32
CA THR A 774 -5.45 -10.34 33.57
C THR A 774 -5.11 -11.19 32.32
N SER A 775 -5.09 -10.65 31.09
CA SER A 775 -4.96 -11.44 29.85
C SER A 775 -3.99 -10.85 28.85
N ILE A 776 -3.00 -11.64 28.41
CA ILE A 776 -1.98 -11.25 27.43
C ILE A 776 -2.54 -11.41 26.01
N ILE A 777 -2.74 -10.31 25.28
CA ILE A 777 -3.15 -10.29 23.86
C ILE A 777 -1.95 -10.69 23.01
N THR A 778 -2.02 -11.77 22.22
CA THR A 778 -0.86 -12.29 21.43
C THR A 778 -1.16 -12.48 19.94
N ASN A 779 -2.26 -11.89 19.46
CA ASN A 779 -2.84 -12.15 18.15
C ASN A 779 -2.83 -10.92 17.22
N ILE A 780 -2.09 -9.87 17.58
CA ILE A 780 -1.96 -8.65 16.77
C ILE A 780 -0.52 -8.56 16.29
N SER A 781 -0.36 -8.58 14.96
CA SER A 781 0.89 -8.39 14.25
C SER A 781 0.88 -7.04 13.55
N ILE A 782 2.00 -6.31 13.62
CA ILE A 782 2.19 -4.99 13.01
C ILE A 782 3.51 -5.00 12.24
N ASN A 783 3.52 -4.40 11.06
CA ASN A 783 4.70 -4.29 10.20
C ASN A 783 4.68 -2.88 9.59
N GLY A 784 5.73 -2.07 9.78
CA GLY A 784 5.85 -0.79 9.06
C GLY A 784 5.91 -1.07 7.56
N GLY A 785 6.96 -1.80 7.17
CA GLY A 785 7.12 -2.31 5.82
C GLY A 785 8.47 -1.89 5.27
N ALA A 786 8.45 -0.97 4.31
CA ALA A 786 9.63 -0.57 3.55
C ALA A 786 9.80 0.95 3.46
N GLY A 787 10.15 1.58 4.58
CA GLY A 787 10.86 2.87 4.59
C GLY A 787 11.24 3.31 5.99
N ASN A 788 10.79 4.49 6.42
CA ASN A 788 11.04 4.98 7.77
C ASN A 788 9.71 5.13 8.49
N ASP A 789 9.26 4.07 9.15
CA ASP A 789 7.88 3.95 9.60
C ASP A 789 7.72 4.30 11.08
N ILE A 790 6.53 4.73 11.50
CA ILE A 790 6.16 5.01 12.89
C ILE A 790 5.10 4.00 13.31
N ILE A 791 5.29 3.32 14.43
CA ILE A 791 4.34 2.38 15.03
C ILE A 791 4.04 2.87 16.45
N ASP A 792 2.86 3.46 16.65
CA ASP A 792 2.40 3.92 17.96
C ASP A 792 1.41 2.93 18.59
N ILE A 793 1.84 2.31 19.68
CA ILE A 793 1.05 1.43 20.55
C ILE A 793 0.93 1.99 21.98
N SER A 794 1.28 3.26 22.20
CA SER A 794 1.22 3.90 23.53
C SER A 794 -0.21 4.05 24.05
N ASP A 795 -1.12 4.58 23.22
CA ASP A 795 -2.53 4.75 23.56
C ASP A 795 -3.30 3.42 23.66
N ALA A 796 -2.71 2.29 23.23
CA ALA A 796 -3.28 0.96 23.47
C ALA A 796 -3.35 0.62 24.97
N LEU A 797 -2.39 1.06 25.77
CA LEU A 797 -2.22 0.59 27.14
C LEU A 797 -2.93 1.49 28.17
N GLY A 798 -3.20 2.73 27.79
CA GLY A 798 -3.86 3.74 28.60
C GLY A 798 -2.98 4.27 29.75
N ALA A 799 -2.97 5.59 29.92
CA ALA A 799 -2.14 6.29 30.91
C ALA A 799 -2.42 5.88 32.38
N GLY A 800 -1.78 4.78 32.82
CA GLY A 800 -1.96 4.21 34.15
C GLY A 800 -1.92 2.68 34.27
N ALA A 801 -1.75 1.93 33.16
CA ALA A 801 -1.39 0.52 33.25
C ALA A 801 -0.04 0.35 33.98
N GLY A 802 0.05 -0.66 34.85
CA GLY A 802 1.28 -0.99 35.57
C GLY A 802 2.04 -2.13 34.87
N ASP A 803 3.35 -2.16 35.10
CA ASP A 803 4.43 -3.03 34.60
C ASP A 803 4.22 -4.58 34.63
N GLY A 804 3.05 -5.10 34.27
CA GLY A 804 2.81 -6.54 34.26
C GLY A 804 1.40 -7.02 33.91
N THR A 805 0.62 -6.26 33.14
CA THR A 805 -0.68 -6.70 32.59
C THR A 805 -0.90 -6.09 31.22
N ASP A 806 -0.10 -6.54 30.26
CA ASP A 806 0.13 -5.82 29.01
C ASP A 806 -0.45 -6.60 27.81
N ALA A 807 -0.85 -5.88 26.77
CA ALA A 807 -0.95 -6.45 25.44
C ALA A 807 0.45 -6.90 24.97
N THR A 808 0.53 -7.95 24.16
CA THR A 808 1.75 -8.37 23.46
C THR A 808 1.55 -8.17 21.97
N PHE A 809 2.16 -7.11 21.47
CA PHE A 809 2.27 -6.87 20.03
C PHE A 809 3.44 -7.68 19.46
N VAL A 810 3.24 -8.22 18.26
CA VAL A 810 4.33 -8.76 17.44
C VAL A 810 4.64 -7.71 16.38
N VAL A 811 5.82 -7.08 16.47
CA VAL A 811 6.30 -6.19 15.41
C VAL A 811 7.19 -7.00 14.46
N GLU A 812 6.70 -7.22 13.26
CA GLU A 812 7.37 -7.99 12.20
C GLU A 812 8.20 -7.08 11.29
N PHE A 813 9.41 -7.52 10.92
CA PHE A 813 10.27 -6.81 9.96
C PHE A 813 10.40 -7.59 8.64
N ASN A 814 9.91 -7.02 7.54
CA ASN A 814 9.93 -7.65 6.21
C ASN A 814 10.82 -6.86 5.23
N GLY A 815 11.93 -7.45 4.77
CA GLY A 815 12.74 -6.89 3.68
C GLY A 815 13.80 -5.89 4.13
N ASN A 816 13.57 -4.59 3.94
CA ASN A 816 14.51 -3.53 4.34
C ASN A 816 13.74 -2.31 4.87
N PHE A 817 13.71 -2.16 6.18
CA PHE A 817 12.82 -1.29 6.96
C PHE A 817 13.57 -0.01 7.42
N GLY A 818 14.14 0.71 6.44
CA GLY A 818 14.91 1.96 6.60
C GLY A 818 15.27 2.41 8.03
N HIS A 819 14.46 3.30 8.61
CA HIS A 819 14.63 3.82 9.98
C HIS A 819 13.27 3.95 10.68
N ASP A 820 12.81 2.85 11.23
CA ASP A 820 11.53 2.76 11.92
C ASP A 820 11.60 3.33 13.33
N GLU A 821 10.45 3.70 13.88
CA GLU A 821 10.24 4.22 15.22
C GLU A 821 9.04 3.52 15.85
N ILE A 822 9.22 2.92 17.03
CA ILE A 822 8.17 2.21 17.76
C ILE A 822 7.97 2.92 19.10
N ILE A 823 6.75 3.41 19.33
CA ILE A 823 6.35 4.22 20.48
C ILE A 823 5.43 3.37 21.38
N GLY A 824 5.71 3.34 22.68
CA GLY A 824 4.89 2.60 23.67
C GLY A 824 5.24 1.11 23.82
N PHE A 825 6.39 0.68 23.31
CA PHE A 825 6.84 -0.72 23.37
C PHE A 825 7.26 -1.13 24.80
N ASN A 826 6.65 -2.16 25.39
CA ASN A 826 6.85 -2.48 26.81
C ASN A 826 8.16 -3.24 27.09
N VAL A 827 9.08 -2.57 27.80
CA VAL A 827 10.35 -3.14 28.31
C VAL A 827 10.61 -2.74 29.78
N GLY A 828 11.57 -3.41 30.44
CA GLY A 828 11.98 -3.08 31.80
C GLY A 828 12.98 -1.91 31.87
N ALA A 829 12.76 -0.95 32.77
CA ALA A 829 13.37 0.40 32.71
C ALA A 829 14.77 0.63 33.35
N VAL A 830 15.40 1.79 32.99
CA VAL A 830 16.50 2.59 33.65
C VAL A 830 17.97 2.32 33.23
N ALA A 831 18.87 3.28 32.89
CA ALA A 831 18.87 4.72 32.50
C ALA A 831 20.33 5.19 32.15
N VAL A 832 20.59 6.42 31.66
CA VAL A 832 21.82 6.82 30.90
C VAL A 832 23.09 7.40 31.61
N THR A 833 24.26 7.39 30.92
CA THR A 833 25.57 8.03 31.27
C THR A 833 26.39 8.54 30.04
N ASN A 834 27.40 9.42 30.24
CA ASN A 834 28.08 10.26 29.21
C ASN A 834 29.26 9.65 28.38
N GLU A 835 29.54 10.24 27.20
CA GLU A 835 30.69 9.97 26.28
C GLU A 835 32.02 10.72 26.61
N VAL A 836 33.16 10.15 26.19
CA VAL A 836 34.53 10.73 26.27
C VAL A 836 35.36 10.43 25.01
N GLN A 837 35.77 11.45 24.25
CA GLN A 837 36.69 11.33 23.11
C GLN A 837 38.13 11.79 23.42
N SER A 838 39.08 11.46 22.54
CA SER A 838 40.47 11.92 22.59
C SER A 838 40.99 12.35 21.22
N LEU A 839 41.54 13.55 21.12
CA LEU A 839 42.10 14.12 19.89
C LEU A 839 43.61 14.34 20.06
N ASP A 840 44.42 13.58 19.31
CA ASP A 840 45.88 13.71 19.32
C ASP A 840 46.37 14.66 18.22
N LEU A 841 46.95 15.79 18.63
CA LEU A 841 47.54 16.81 17.77
C LEU A 841 49.07 16.87 17.90
N THR A 842 49.73 15.79 18.36
CA THR A 842 51.18 15.75 18.61
C THR A 842 52.03 16.15 17.39
N ASP A 843 51.63 15.72 16.19
CA ASP A 843 52.34 16.02 14.94
C ASP A 843 51.79 17.25 14.18
N LEU A 844 50.90 18.05 14.80
CA LEU A 844 50.36 19.26 14.18
C LEU A 844 51.46 20.30 14.00
N LEU A 845 51.82 20.58 12.74
CA LEU A 845 52.70 21.67 12.34
C LEU A 845 52.02 22.57 11.31
N ALA A 846 51.97 23.89 11.57
CA ALA A 846 51.33 24.88 10.70
C ALA A 846 52.22 26.11 10.41
N HIS A 847 52.14 26.60 9.16
CA HIS A 847 52.92 27.73 8.64
C HIS A 847 52.05 28.91 8.15
N ALA A 848 52.67 30.07 7.97
CA ALA A 848 51.99 31.25 7.48
C ALA A 848 51.50 31.08 6.02
N GLY A 849 50.21 31.27 5.80
CA GLY A 849 49.55 31.12 4.50
C GLY A 849 48.82 29.78 4.27
N GLU A 850 48.99 28.81 5.17
CA GLU A 850 48.24 27.54 5.16
C GLU A 850 46.81 27.75 5.71
N THR A 851 45.91 26.81 5.41
CA THR A 851 44.51 26.84 5.90
C THR A 851 44.23 25.66 6.81
N ILE A 852 43.66 25.93 7.99
CA ILE A 852 43.24 24.92 8.96
C ILE A 852 41.74 24.68 8.78
N ASN A 853 41.36 23.43 8.53
CA ASN A 853 39.98 23.00 8.63
C ASN A 853 39.77 22.25 9.95
N VAL A 854 38.62 22.47 10.60
CA VAL A 854 38.14 21.70 11.74
C VAL A 854 36.73 21.26 11.42
N SER A 855 36.44 19.96 11.45
CA SER A 855 35.07 19.46 11.39
C SER A 855 34.69 18.74 12.68
N VAL A 856 33.40 18.81 13.00
CA VAL A 856 32.77 18.24 14.19
C VAL A 856 31.44 17.66 13.69
N GLY A 857 31.40 16.34 13.49
CA GLY A 857 30.35 15.71 12.69
C GLY A 857 30.30 16.34 11.28
N ASP A 858 29.09 16.67 10.82
CA ASP A 858 28.86 17.25 9.49
C ASP A 858 29.18 18.76 9.39
N LYS A 859 29.45 19.43 10.52
CA LYS A 859 29.80 20.86 10.52
C LYS A 859 31.29 21.02 10.28
N ALA A 860 31.66 21.86 9.30
CA ALA A 860 33.04 22.16 8.97
C ALA A 860 33.35 23.67 9.02
N TYR A 861 34.47 24.01 9.65
CA TYR A 861 34.97 25.36 9.88
C TYR A 861 36.37 25.51 9.27
N SER A 862 36.70 26.66 8.70
CA SER A 862 37.97 26.88 8.00
C SER A 862 38.61 28.23 8.34
N TYR A 863 39.93 28.24 8.52
CA TYR A 863 40.72 29.42 8.87
C TYR A 863 42.06 29.46 8.14
N THR A 864 42.27 30.48 7.30
CA THR A 864 43.56 30.72 6.63
C THR A 864 44.48 31.58 7.49
N ILE A 865 45.64 31.04 7.86
CA ILE A 865 46.66 31.74 8.63
C ILE A 865 47.26 32.86 7.77
N ALA A 866 47.33 34.08 8.30
CA ALA A 866 47.89 35.22 7.57
C ALA A 866 49.32 34.93 7.08
N SER A 867 49.61 35.20 5.80
CA SER A 867 50.93 34.96 5.17
C SER A 867 52.08 35.79 5.74
N THR A 868 51.80 36.70 6.67
CA THR A 868 52.78 37.48 7.44
C THR A 868 52.87 37.06 8.92
N SER A 869 52.17 36.00 9.35
CA SER A 869 52.19 35.56 10.76
C SER A 869 53.57 35.06 11.17
N THR A 870 54.01 35.49 12.35
CA THR A 870 55.18 34.94 13.04
C THR A 870 54.79 33.93 14.13
N THR A 871 53.50 33.60 14.25
CA THR A 871 52.89 32.78 15.32
C THR A 871 51.96 31.69 14.79
N ALA A 872 52.07 31.32 13.51
CA ALA A 872 51.17 30.39 12.79
C ALA A 872 50.69 29.16 13.60
N GLN A 873 51.60 28.46 14.30
CA GLN A 873 51.25 27.33 15.16
C GLN A 873 50.27 27.67 16.30
N ALA A 874 50.45 28.83 16.93
CA ALA A 874 49.58 29.30 18.02
C ALA A 874 48.25 29.83 17.46
N ASP A 875 48.29 30.47 16.29
CA ASP A 875 47.08 30.92 15.58
C ASP A 875 46.19 29.71 15.20
N ALA A 876 46.79 28.59 14.77
CA ALA A 876 46.10 27.34 14.44
C ALA A 876 45.47 26.65 15.67
N LEU A 877 46.24 26.49 16.76
CA LEU A 877 45.72 25.88 17.99
C LEU A 877 44.58 26.70 18.62
N GLY A 878 44.68 28.04 18.59
CA GLY A 878 43.63 28.93 19.08
C GLY A 878 42.32 28.76 18.30
N PHE A 879 42.39 28.59 16.98
CA PHE A 879 41.20 28.31 16.16
C PHE A 879 40.55 26.95 16.50
N ILE A 880 41.35 25.89 16.71
CA ILE A 880 40.82 24.57 17.09
C ILE A 880 40.13 24.64 18.46
N GLU A 881 40.70 25.39 19.42
CA GLU A 881 40.09 25.62 20.74
C GLU A 881 38.81 26.46 20.67
N ASP A 882 38.80 27.50 19.83
CA ASP A 882 37.61 28.32 19.56
C ASP A 882 36.44 27.46 19.05
N ILE A 883 36.67 26.54 18.13
CA ILE A 883 35.62 25.66 17.57
C ILE A 883 35.17 24.59 18.57
N LEU A 884 36.08 23.89 19.26
CA LEU A 884 35.69 22.75 20.09
C LEU A 884 35.12 23.13 21.47
N LYS A 885 35.42 24.34 21.97
CA LYS A 885 35.10 24.77 23.35
C LYS A 885 34.50 26.19 23.46
N GLY A 886 34.61 27.03 22.43
CA GLY A 886 33.99 28.37 22.40
C GLY A 886 34.67 29.48 23.22
N GLU A 887 35.84 29.23 23.83
CA GLU A 887 36.43 30.08 24.90
C GLU A 887 37.49 31.13 24.48
N GLY A 888 37.99 31.13 23.24
CA GLY A 888 39.14 31.97 22.85
C GLY A 888 38.81 33.35 22.27
N THR A 889 39.83 33.97 21.65
CA THR A 889 39.88 35.43 21.38
C THR A 889 40.24 35.81 19.95
N THR A 890 40.36 34.84 19.05
CA THR A 890 40.66 35.05 17.62
C THR A 890 39.40 35.48 16.86
N THR A 891 39.53 36.43 15.92
CA THR A 891 38.39 37.08 15.25
C THR A 891 37.75 36.22 14.15
N ALA A 892 37.17 35.08 14.53
CA ALA A 892 36.22 34.33 13.71
C ALA A 892 34.79 34.80 14.04
N THR A 893 34.18 35.57 13.14
CA THR A 893 32.73 35.76 13.13
C THR A 893 32.09 34.59 12.40
N ASN A 894 31.57 33.62 13.14
CA ASN A 894 30.37 32.78 12.89
C ASN A 894 30.15 31.87 14.12
N ASP A 895 29.03 31.15 14.18
CA ASP A 895 28.40 30.67 15.43
C ASP A 895 29.29 29.97 16.48
N LYS A 896 29.02 30.31 17.74
CA LYS A 896 29.70 29.80 18.94
C LYS A 896 28.98 28.57 19.51
N ASP A 897 29.03 27.46 18.78
CA ASP A 897 28.61 26.16 19.30
C ASP A 897 29.63 25.67 20.34
N VAL A 898 29.18 25.18 21.50
CA VAL A 898 30.04 24.61 22.55
C VAL A 898 29.87 23.11 22.58
N TYR A 899 30.80 22.39 21.96
CA TYR A 899 30.72 20.94 21.82
C TYR A 899 31.23 20.19 23.08
N PHE A 900 32.42 20.53 23.58
CA PHE A 900 33.02 19.80 24.71
C PHE A 900 33.26 20.68 25.93
N GLY A 901 33.05 20.12 27.12
CA GLY A 901 33.28 20.79 28.41
C GLY A 901 34.64 20.45 29.03
N GLY A 902 35.36 21.47 29.51
CA GLY A 902 36.54 21.28 30.38
C GLY A 902 37.57 22.42 30.34
N ALA A 903 38.07 22.81 31.52
CA ALA A 903 38.95 23.98 31.72
C ALA A 903 40.43 23.80 31.30
N ALA A 904 40.75 22.81 30.45
CA ALA A 904 42.11 22.57 29.96
C ALA A 904 42.22 23.03 28.50
N ALA A 905 43.19 23.89 28.20
CA ALA A 905 43.42 24.41 26.85
C ALA A 905 43.83 23.31 25.86
N ILE A 906 43.55 23.50 24.57
CA ILE A 906 43.97 22.57 23.51
C ILE A 906 45.47 22.74 23.25
N THR A 907 46.18 21.62 23.10
CA THR A 907 47.62 21.58 22.88
C THR A 907 47.98 20.73 21.66
N ALA A 908 49.18 20.94 21.09
CA ALA A 908 49.77 20.04 20.10
C ALA A 908 50.25 18.74 20.78
N GLY A 909 49.30 17.94 21.22
CA GLY A 909 49.47 16.71 21.99
C GLY A 909 48.12 15.98 22.13
N VAL A 910 48.06 14.96 22.99
CA VAL A 910 46.81 14.24 23.29
C VAL A 910 45.89 15.11 24.15
N ASN A 911 44.71 15.45 23.64
CA ASN A 911 43.66 16.18 24.35
C ASN A 911 42.49 15.24 24.64
N ALA A 912 41.91 15.30 25.84
CA ALA A 912 40.65 14.63 26.16
C ALA A 912 39.48 15.61 25.96
N LEU A 913 38.37 15.09 25.42
CA LEU A 913 37.16 15.82 25.05
C LEU A 913 35.97 15.12 25.72
N THR A 914 35.40 15.76 26.74
CA THR A 914 34.25 15.26 27.51
C THR A 914 33.00 16.06 27.16
N THR A 915 31.85 15.40 26.96
CA THR A 915 30.58 16.12 26.83
C THR A 915 30.22 16.79 28.16
N ALA A 916 29.62 17.98 28.10
CA ALA A 916 29.47 18.84 29.27
C ALA A 916 28.27 18.42 30.15
N ALA A 917 28.54 18.04 31.41
CA ALA A 917 27.50 18.02 32.42
C ALA A 917 27.04 19.47 32.71
N ALA A 918 25.80 19.76 32.35
CA ALA A 918 25.12 21.07 32.36
C ALA A 918 25.22 21.85 33.71
N PRO A 919 24.95 23.19 33.77
CA PRO A 919 24.12 23.93 32.80
C PRO A 919 24.51 25.38 32.40
N ALA A 920 23.71 25.88 31.44
CA ALA A 920 23.45 27.28 31.07
C ALA A 920 24.40 27.99 30.08
N GLY A 921 24.26 27.72 28.77
CA GLY A 921 24.92 28.55 27.76
C GLY A 921 24.75 28.20 26.28
N LYS A 922 23.53 28.16 25.74
CA LYS A 922 23.16 28.15 24.30
C LYS A 922 23.72 27.01 23.41
N ASN A 923 22.76 26.24 22.91
CA ASN A 923 22.78 25.25 21.81
C ASN A 923 22.87 23.82 22.36
N ASP A 924 21.81 23.04 22.07
CA ASP A 924 21.28 21.98 22.94
C ASP A 924 21.99 20.62 22.81
N TYR A 925 23.30 20.61 22.56
CA TYR A 925 24.15 19.41 22.40
C TYR A 925 24.45 18.64 23.71
N VAL A 926 23.44 18.46 24.57
CA VAL A 926 23.55 17.68 25.82
C VAL A 926 22.89 16.32 25.62
N GLY A 927 23.67 15.32 25.25
CA GLY A 927 23.20 13.95 24.95
C GLY A 927 23.55 13.51 23.53
N GLU A 928 23.53 14.47 22.60
CA GLU A 928 23.87 14.31 21.18
C GLU A 928 25.26 13.69 20.92
N ASN A 929 25.38 12.80 19.93
CA ASN A 929 26.69 12.42 19.39
C ASN A 929 27.27 13.57 18.55
N ILE A 930 28.38 14.10 19.04
CA ILE A 930 29.13 15.22 18.46
C ILE A 930 29.91 14.82 17.19
N GLY A 931 29.88 13.53 16.84
CA GLY A 931 30.48 12.93 15.67
C GLY A 931 32.00 12.83 15.78
N THR A 932 32.63 12.57 14.63
CA THR A 932 34.09 12.58 14.52
C THR A 932 34.61 14.02 14.53
N VAL A 933 35.52 14.34 15.44
CA VAL A 933 36.29 15.59 15.38
C VAL A 933 37.50 15.39 14.48
N LYS A 934 37.61 16.16 13.40
CA LYS A 934 38.74 16.10 12.48
C LYS A 934 39.39 17.47 12.32
N VAL A 935 40.73 17.49 12.25
CA VAL A 935 41.51 18.69 11.99
C VAL A 935 42.43 18.44 10.80
N GLU A 936 42.38 19.29 9.78
CA GLU A 936 43.21 19.18 8.57
C GLU A 936 44.02 20.46 8.32
N VAL A 937 45.24 20.29 7.80
CA VAL A 937 46.09 21.39 7.32
C VAL A 937 46.16 21.33 5.80
N LEU A 938 45.70 22.38 5.13
CA LEU A 938 45.67 22.52 3.67
C LEU A 938 46.79 23.44 3.17
N PRO A 939 47.40 23.13 2.01
CA PRO A 939 48.51 23.89 1.47
C PRO A 939 48.12 25.33 1.11
N ALA A 940 49.03 26.27 1.39
CA ALA A 940 48.99 27.58 0.76
C ALA A 940 49.01 27.41 -0.77
N GLY A 941 48.29 28.25 -1.52
CA GLY A 941 48.18 28.15 -2.98
C GLY A 941 49.53 28.28 -3.70
N HIS A 942 50.24 27.17 -3.87
CA HIS A 942 51.57 27.12 -4.46
C HIS A 942 51.52 26.97 -5.99
N THR A 943 52.32 27.78 -6.69
CA THR A 943 52.58 27.58 -8.11
C THR A 943 53.30 26.25 -8.35
N ALA A 944 52.79 25.46 -9.31
CA ALA A 944 53.22 24.09 -9.57
C ALA A 944 54.75 23.91 -9.64
N GLY A 945 55.31 23.11 -8.73
CA GLY A 945 56.74 22.75 -8.75
C GLY A 945 57.41 22.38 -7.42
N SER A 946 56.74 22.47 -6.26
CA SER A 946 57.27 22.04 -4.96
C SER A 946 56.76 20.66 -4.51
N TYR A 947 57.54 19.99 -3.67
CA TYR A 947 57.51 18.53 -3.42
C TYR A 947 56.41 18.01 -2.48
N ASP A 948 55.33 18.75 -2.28
CA ASP A 948 54.16 18.25 -1.55
C ASP A 948 52.88 18.69 -2.28
N ALA A 949 52.09 17.71 -2.70
CA ALA A 949 50.96 17.88 -3.61
C ALA A 949 49.74 17.02 -3.21
N THR A 950 49.84 16.27 -2.11
CA THR A 950 48.69 15.62 -1.49
C THR A 950 48.03 16.61 -0.54
N SER A 951 46.76 16.91 -0.81
CA SER A 951 45.90 17.68 0.10
C SER A 951 44.98 16.69 0.82
N PRO A 952 44.86 16.73 2.16
CA PRO A 952 45.55 17.63 3.10
C PRO A 952 47.02 17.26 3.34
N ILE A 953 47.80 18.21 3.86
CA ILE A 953 49.20 18.02 4.30
C ILE A 953 49.23 17.14 5.57
N HIS A 954 48.40 17.48 6.55
CA HIS A 954 48.23 16.74 7.79
C HIS A 954 46.73 16.57 8.08
N SER A 955 46.36 15.44 8.68
CA SER A 955 44.99 15.15 9.14
C SER A 955 45.04 14.46 10.50
N PHE A 956 44.26 14.96 11.45
CA PHE A 956 44.11 14.45 12.81
C PHE A 956 42.63 14.14 13.03
N VAL A 957 42.34 13.06 13.76
CA VAL A 957 40.98 12.54 13.97
C VAL A 957 40.84 12.16 15.43
N SER A 958 39.72 12.48 16.08
CA SER A 958 39.44 12.02 17.43
C SER A 958 39.12 10.52 17.44
N THR A 959 39.42 9.88 18.57
CA THR A 959 39.03 8.51 18.88
C THR A 959 38.17 8.53 20.13
N THR A 960 37.00 7.89 20.11
CA THR A 960 36.20 7.75 21.32
C THR A 960 36.89 6.78 22.29
N THR A 961 37.05 7.20 23.54
CA THR A 961 37.84 6.48 24.57
C THR A 961 37.01 5.96 25.74
N ALA A 962 35.77 6.44 25.89
CA ALA A 962 34.70 5.79 26.63
C ALA A 962 33.36 6.20 26.02
N GLN A 963 32.46 5.23 25.85
CA GLN A 963 31.04 5.45 25.56
C GLN A 963 30.24 5.01 26.80
N GLY A 964 29.12 5.68 27.06
CA GLY A 964 28.28 5.40 28.23
C GLY A 964 27.52 4.08 28.11
N GLY A 965 26.90 3.63 29.20
CA GLY A 965 26.03 2.46 29.21
C GLY A 965 25.52 2.12 30.61
N LEU A 966 24.42 1.36 30.71
CA LEU A 966 23.85 0.93 31.99
C LEU A 966 23.10 -0.42 31.91
N PHE A 967 22.28 -0.76 32.93
CA PHE A 967 21.97 -2.15 33.32
C PHE A 967 20.51 -2.36 33.79
N ASN A 968 19.77 -3.20 33.05
CA ASN A 968 18.90 -4.31 33.50
C ASN A 968 17.72 -4.08 34.48
N GLY A 969 16.50 -4.29 33.96
CA GLY A 969 15.29 -4.68 34.70
C GLY A 969 14.43 -5.70 33.91
N THR A 970 13.70 -6.58 34.60
CA THR A 970 12.81 -7.60 33.98
C THR A 970 11.35 -7.13 33.95
N GLY A 971 10.63 -7.22 32.83
CA GLY A 971 9.19 -6.91 32.80
C GLY A 971 8.41 -7.22 31.51
N GLY A 972 8.90 -6.79 30.34
CA GLY A 972 8.12 -6.70 29.10
C GLY A 972 7.57 -8.00 28.51
N THR A 973 6.51 -7.88 27.69
CA THR A 973 5.87 -9.00 26.97
C THR A 973 5.88 -8.87 25.43
N ASP A 974 6.02 -7.66 24.88
CA ASP A 974 6.05 -7.39 23.44
C ASP A 974 7.21 -8.10 22.71
N VAL A 975 7.02 -8.36 21.41
CA VAL A 975 7.88 -9.23 20.58
C VAL A 975 8.34 -8.50 19.31
N LEU A 976 9.63 -8.62 18.98
CA LEU A 976 10.17 -8.28 17.66
C LEU A 976 10.40 -9.57 16.85
N ASP A 977 9.87 -9.64 15.63
CA ASP A 977 9.94 -10.82 14.76
C ASP A 977 10.81 -10.55 13.50
N PHE A 978 11.85 -11.37 13.34
CA PHE A 978 12.80 -11.34 12.22
C PHE A 978 12.77 -12.64 11.39
N SER A 979 11.74 -13.48 11.53
CA SER A 979 11.60 -14.79 10.87
C SER A 979 11.63 -14.71 9.33
N ALA A 980 11.18 -13.59 8.75
CA ALA A 980 11.26 -13.28 7.33
C ALA A 980 12.68 -13.44 6.74
N TYR A 981 13.72 -13.16 7.54
CA TYR A 981 15.12 -13.29 7.12
C TYR A 981 15.64 -14.74 7.12
N ASN A 982 14.79 -15.72 7.46
CA ASN A 982 15.08 -17.16 7.42
C ASN A 982 16.33 -17.56 8.26
N VAL A 983 16.58 -16.82 9.35
CA VAL A 983 17.77 -16.92 10.20
C VAL A 983 17.65 -18.03 11.23
N LYS A 984 18.10 -19.25 10.86
CA LYS A 984 18.10 -20.44 11.75
C LYS A 984 18.96 -20.32 13.02
N GLY A 985 19.55 -19.16 13.31
CA GLY A 985 20.51 -18.95 14.39
C GLY A 985 20.05 -18.08 15.56
N GLY A 986 18.92 -17.39 15.45
CA GLY A 986 18.48 -16.40 16.45
C GLY A 986 19.11 -15.01 16.28
N VAL A 987 18.64 -14.07 17.11
CA VAL A 987 19.06 -12.66 17.14
C VAL A 987 20.12 -12.45 18.22
N ILE A 988 21.13 -11.62 17.93
CA ILE A 988 22.20 -11.25 18.86
C ILE A 988 22.19 -9.74 19.08
N VAL A 989 21.97 -9.32 20.32
CA VAL A 989 22.11 -7.94 20.78
C VAL A 989 23.45 -7.80 21.50
N GLY A 990 24.24 -6.77 21.17
CA GLY A 990 25.37 -6.39 22.03
C GLY A 990 26.51 -5.63 21.34
N ALA A 991 27.30 -4.92 22.14
CA ALA A 991 28.44 -4.14 21.65
C ALA A 991 29.59 -5.05 21.16
N THR A 992 30.15 -4.69 19.99
CA THR A 992 31.41 -5.25 19.51
C THR A 992 32.59 -4.53 20.17
N ASP A 993 33.62 -5.26 20.64
CA ASP A 993 34.84 -4.64 21.15
C ASP A 993 35.53 -3.83 20.03
N ALA A 994 35.53 -2.50 20.15
CA ALA A 994 36.01 -1.58 19.11
C ALA A 994 37.51 -1.70 18.77
N THR A 995 38.30 -2.43 19.57
CA THR A 995 39.73 -2.65 19.34
C THR A 995 40.01 -3.98 18.64
N THR A 996 39.13 -4.97 18.79
CA THR A 996 39.38 -6.36 18.36
C THR A 996 38.31 -6.93 17.43
N GLY A 997 37.11 -6.33 17.35
CA GLY A 997 36.02 -6.83 16.52
C GLY A 997 35.27 -8.02 17.10
N VAL A 998 35.48 -8.32 18.39
CA VAL A 998 35.01 -9.55 19.04
C VAL A 998 33.81 -9.27 19.95
N VAL A 999 32.72 -9.99 19.71
CA VAL A 999 31.59 -10.17 20.64
C VAL A 999 31.92 -11.36 21.54
N THR A 1000 31.97 -11.16 22.86
CA THR A 1000 32.42 -12.20 23.82
C THR A 1000 31.32 -12.61 24.79
N ALA A 1001 31.17 -13.92 25.04
CA ALA A 1001 30.14 -14.44 25.96
C ALA A 1001 30.60 -14.57 27.43
N SER A 1002 31.70 -13.93 27.84
CA SER A 1002 32.26 -14.11 29.19
C SER A 1002 32.71 -12.81 29.86
N GLY A 1003 31.74 -12.06 30.41
CA GLY A 1003 31.93 -11.07 31.47
C GLY A 1003 32.93 -9.93 31.16
N THR A 1004 32.48 -8.72 30.84
CA THR A 1004 31.45 -7.98 31.59
C THR A 1004 30.75 -7.01 30.63
N ALA A 1005 29.40 -7.01 30.62
CA ALA A 1005 28.55 -6.19 29.75
C ALA A 1005 28.42 -6.60 28.26
N VAL A 1006 28.40 -7.92 27.98
CA VAL A 1006 27.71 -8.48 26.80
C VAL A 1006 27.00 -9.76 27.25
N ASN A 1007 25.67 -9.78 27.20
CA ASN A 1007 24.83 -10.86 27.75
C ASN A 1007 24.32 -11.83 26.67
N VAL A 1008 25.22 -12.32 25.80
CA VAL A 1008 24.85 -13.42 24.88
C VAL A 1008 24.96 -14.75 25.62
N ASP A 1009 23.84 -15.46 25.77
CA ASP A 1009 23.84 -16.81 26.36
C ASP A 1009 24.65 -17.77 25.48
N VAL A 1010 25.63 -18.44 26.09
CA VAL A 1010 26.52 -19.42 25.45
C VAL A 1010 25.73 -20.58 24.79
N THR A 1011 24.51 -20.85 25.27
CA THR A 1011 23.60 -21.84 24.70
C THR A 1011 22.88 -21.35 23.43
N GLU A 1012 22.70 -20.05 23.23
CA GLU A 1012 22.17 -19.49 21.97
C GLU A 1012 23.27 -19.42 20.90
N LEU A 1013 24.49 -19.00 21.27
CA LEU A 1013 25.66 -19.07 20.37
C LEU A 1013 25.91 -20.47 19.80
N ALA A 1014 25.60 -21.51 20.56
CA ALA A 1014 25.72 -22.91 20.13
C ALA A 1014 24.60 -23.38 19.17
N LYS A 1015 23.49 -22.62 19.07
CA LYS A 1015 22.39 -22.87 18.13
C LYS A 1015 22.56 -22.13 16.80
N LEU A 1016 23.45 -21.13 16.73
CA LEU A 1016 23.68 -20.32 15.53
C LEU A 1016 23.93 -21.16 14.27
N GLY A 1017 23.09 -20.92 13.27
CA GLY A 1017 23.30 -21.37 11.89
C GLY A 1017 24.42 -20.58 11.19
N THR A 1018 24.44 -20.68 9.85
CA THR A 1018 25.35 -19.87 9.01
C THR A 1018 24.94 -18.40 8.92
N ALA A 1019 23.70 -18.06 9.27
CA ALA A 1019 23.16 -16.69 9.24
C ALA A 1019 22.39 -16.38 10.54
N PHE A 1020 22.44 -15.12 10.96
CA PHE A 1020 21.84 -14.59 12.19
C PHE A 1020 21.61 -13.07 12.07
N ILE A 1021 20.73 -12.50 12.90
CA ILE A 1021 20.56 -11.04 12.99
C ILE A 1021 21.46 -10.50 14.09
N TYR A 1022 22.16 -9.40 13.80
CA TYR A 1022 22.97 -8.67 14.77
C TYR A 1022 22.38 -7.27 14.95
N LEU A 1023 21.91 -6.95 16.16
CA LEU A 1023 21.46 -5.60 16.54
C LEU A 1023 22.61 -4.86 17.21
N GLU A 1024 22.98 -3.72 16.63
CA GLU A 1024 24.06 -2.85 17.09
C GLU A 1024 23.47 -1.46 17.38
N GLN A 1025 23.49 -1.05 18.65
CA GLN A 1025 23.09 0.30 19.04
C GLN A 1025 23.86 1.34 18.22
N SER A 1026 23.14 2.32 17.68
CA SER A 1026 23.74 3.43 16.96
C SER A 1026 24.72 4.15 17.88
N VAL A 1027 25.91 4.45 17.37
CA VAL A 1027 26.84 5.31 18.10
C VAL A 1027 26.37 6.76 18.11
N HIS A 1028 25.37 7.11 17.29
CA HIS A 1028 24.85 8.48 17.12
C HIS A 1028 23.71 8.84 18.07
N ASP A 1029 22.98 7.83 18.51
CA ASP A 1029 21.72 7.96 19.23
C ASP A 1029 21.52 6.67 20.03
N THR A 1030 21.14 6.79 21.29
CA THR A 1030 20.97 5.61 22.16
C THR A 1030 19.69 4.84 21.88
N ASP A 1031 18.72 5.46 21.22
CA ASP A 1031 17.38 4.93 21.02
C ASP A 1031 17.31 4.13 19.70
N ILE A 1032 18.22 4.44 18.77
CA ILE A 1032 18.34 3.81 17.44
C ILE A 1032 19.24 2.56 17.47
N TYR A 1033 18.76 1.43 16.94
CA TYR A 1033 19.50 0.17 16.80
C TYR A 1033 19.58 -0.30 15.34
N ASN A 1034 20.79 -0.40 14.79
CA ASN A 1034 21.03 -0.88 13.43
C ASN A 1034 20.97 -2.42 13.38
N ALA A 1035 20.14 -2.97 12.48
CA ALA A 1035 20.00 -4.41 12.29
C ALA A 1035 20.81 -4.91 11.09
N TYR A 1036 21.62 -5.96 11.29
CA TYR A 1036 22.46 -6.53 10.24
C TYR A 1036 22.22 -8.02 10.04
N LEU A 1037 21.91 -8.44 8.80
CA LEU A 1037 21.94 -9.84 8.41
C LEU A 1037 23.40 -10.33 8.34
N SER A 1038 23.84 -10.96 9.42
CA SER A 1038 25.22 -11.35 9.65
C SER A 1038 25.42 -12.85 9.43
N GLN A 1039 26.66 -13.27 9.15
CA GLN A 1039 26.98 -14.65 8.82
C GLN A 1039 28.10 -15.21 9.68
N THR A 1040 28.07 -16.53 9.93
CA THR A 1040 29.17 -17.29 10.53
C THR A 1040 29.88 -18.12 9.48
N THR A 1041 31.18 -18.33 9.67
CA THR A 1041 32.04 -19.13 8.78
C THR A 1041 31.72 -20.64 8.79
N ALA A 1042 30.94 -21.12 9.77
CA ALA A 1042 30.42 -22.48 9.83
C ALA A 1042 29.20 -22.60 10.78
N ALA A 1043 28.20 -23.38 10.38
CA ALA A 1043 27.06 -23.71 11.24
C ALA A 1043 27.49 -24.40 12.55
N GLY A 1044 26.92 -23.99 13.69
CA GLY A 1044 27.24 -24.57 15.00
C GLY A 1044 28.63 -24.21 15.51
N THR A 1045 29.03 -22.93 15.36
CA THR A 1045 30.33 -22.40 15.78
C THR A 1045 30.59 -22.67 17.28
N THR A 1046 31.51 -23.59 17.60
CA THR A 1046 31.73 -24.05 18.99
C THR A 1046 32.61 -23.14 19.85
N THR A 1047 33.02 -21.98 19.33
CA THR A 1047 33.80 -20.98 20.07
C THR A 1047 32.86 -19.97 20.71
N ALA A 1048 33.04 -19.67 22.00
CA ALA A 1048 32.15 -18.81 22.79
C ALA A 1048 32.14 -17.31 22.40
N ASN A 1049 32.72 -16.96 21.25
CA ASN A 1049 32.87 -15.59 20.76
C ASN A 1049 32.59 -15.55 19.25
N LEU A 1050 32.06 -14.43 18.76
CA LEU A 1050 32.02 -14.06 17.35
C LEU A 1050 33.08 -12.97 17.10
N ASP A 1051 33.84 -13.06 16.01
CA ASP A 1051 34.86 -12.08 15.62
C ASP A 1051 34.60 -11.64 14.17
N PHE A 1052 34.19 -10.38 14.03
CA PHE A 1052 33.83 -9.73 12.78
C PHE A 1052 35.01 -9.11 12.01
N ILE A 1053 36.18 -8.94 12.63
CA ILE A 1053 37.35 -8.29 12.00
C ILE A 1053 38.34 -9.31 11.46
N SER A 1054 38.60 -10.39 12.20
CA SER A 1054 39.69 -11.33 11.90
C SER A 1054 39.33 -12.81 11.96
N GLY A 1055 38.10 -13.15 12.35
CA GLY A 1055 37.76 -14.48 12.82
C GLY A 1055 36.61 -15.16 12.08
N ASN A 1056 35.59 -15.55 12.86
CA ASN A 1056 34.63 -16.59 12.51
C ASN A 1056 33.26 -16.04 12.05
N ALA A 1057 33.06 -14.72 12.02
CA ALA A 1057 31.82 -14.07 11.62
C ALA A 1057 32.08 -12.91 10.65
N SER A 1058 31.04 -12.48 9.94
CA SER A 1058 31.06 -11.27 9.11
C SER A 1058 29.75 -10.50 9.29
N LYS A 1059 29.88 -9.21 9.61
CA LYS A 1059 28.77 -8.25 9.59
C LYS A 1059 28.36 -8.06 8.13
N GLY A 1060 27.13 -8.44 7.80
CA GLY A 1060 26.66 -8.48 6.42
C GLY A 1060 25.86 -7.23 6.04
N GLN A 1061 24.75 -7.43 5.36
CA GLN A 1061 23.87 -6.36 4.90
C GLN A 1061 23.18 -5.67 6.08
N LEU A 1062 23.18 -4.33 6.10
CA LEU A 1062 22.27 -3.52 6.92
C LEU A 1062 20.85 -3.72 6.40
N LEU A 1063 19.92 -4.04 7.28
CA LEU A 1063 18.50 -4.27 6.98
C LEU A 1063 17.64 -3.04 7.26
N GLY A 1064 18.08 -2.20 8.20
CA GLY A 1064 17.35 -1.05 8.71
C GLY A 1064 17.87 -0.66 10.08
N SER A 1065 17.18 0.30 10.68
CA SER A 1065 17.43 0.80 12.03
C SER A 1065 16.10 0.96 12.76
N ILE A 1066 16.07 0.68 14.05
CA ILE A 1066 14.86 0.72 14.87
C ILE A 1066 15.09 1.72 16.01
N ASN A 1067 14.31 2.78 16.06
CA ASN A 1067 14.14 3.63 17.24
C ASN A 1067 13.08 2.99 18.15
N LEU A 1068 13.39 2.84 19.43
CA LEU A 1068 12.48 2.26 20.43
C LEU A 1068 12.25 3.29 21.54
N GLN A 1069 11.05 3.88 21.59
CA GLN A 1069 10.65 4.88 22.58
C GLN A 1069 9.52 4.38 23.49
N ASP A 1070 9.53 4.78 24.76
CA ASP A 1070 8.40 4.57 25.67
C ASP A 1070 7.27 5.62 25.49
N GLU A 1071 6.14 5.43 26.18
CA GLU A 1071 4.98 6.36 26.19
C GLU A 1071 5.31 7.81 26.62
N THR A 1072 6.52 8.06 27.14
CA THR A 1072 6.99 9.38 27.56
C THR A 1072 8.09 9.96 26.68
N GLY A 1073 8.49 9.25 25.62
CA GLY A 1073 9.61 9.61 24.75
C GLY A 1073 10.97 9.44 25.44
N LEU A 1074 11.14 8.35 26.21
CA LEU A 1074 12.39 7.97 26.87
C LEU A 1074 12.94 6.62 26.37
N ASP A 1075 14.26 6.48 26.50
CA ASP A 1075 15.12 5.42 25.95
C ASP A 1075 14.71 3.98 26.38
N ILE A 1076 14.61 3.05 25.43
CA ILE A 1076 14.39 1.60 25.66
C ILE A 1076 15.72 0.81 25.69
N ASP A 1077 16.02 0.12 26.81
CA ASP A 1077 17.21 -0.75 26.96
C ASP A 1077 17.00 -2.13 26.30
N VAL A 1078 17.37 -2.25 25.03
CA VAL A 1078 17.36 -3.50 24.24
C VAL A 1078 18.24 -4.60 24.85
N GLY A 1079 19.16 -4.26 25.75
CA GLY A 1079 19.92 -5.22 26.58
C GLY A 1079 19.06 -5.98 27.60
N THR A 1080 17.78 -5.63 27.75
CA THR A 1080 16.79 -6.34 28.59
C THR A 1080 15.91 -7.33 27.83
N LEU A 1081 15.89 -7.31 26.48
CA LEU A 1081 15.10 -8.23 25.68
C LEU A 1081 15.50 -9.69 25.97
N VAL A 1082 14.54 -10.48 26.45
CA VAL A 1082 14.74 -11.93 26.63
C VAL A 1082 14.52 -12.66 25.31
N THR A 1083 15.11 -13.85 25.15
CA THR A 1083 15.00 -14.63 23.90
C THR A 1083 13.58 -15.07 23.53
N THR A 1084 12.59 -14.89 24.41
CA THR A 1084 11.17 -15.10 24.12
C THR A 1084 10.47 -13.88 23.50
N GLN A 1085 11.11 -12.71 23.50
CA GLN A 1085 10.67 -11.47 22.83
C GLN A 1085 11.31 -11.29 21.44
N LEU A 1086 12.06 -12.29 20.96
CA LEU A 1086 12.77 -12.25 19.69
C LEU A 1086 12.43 -13.54 18.91
N VAL A 1087 11.65 -13.42 17.84
CA VAL A 1087 11.17 -14.55 17.02
C VAL A 1087 11.95 -14.65 15.70
N PHE A 1088 12.19 -15.89 15.25
CA PHE A 1088 13.10 -16.24 14.14
C PHE A 1088 12.80 -17.62 13.52
#